data_AF-A0A6I3M457-F1
#
_entry.id   AF-A0A6I3M457-F1
#
_cell.length_a   1.000
_cell.length_b   1.000
_cell.length_c   1.000
_cell.angle_alpha   90.00
_cell.angle_beta   90.00
_cell.angle_gamma   90.00
#
_symmetry.space_group_name_H-M   'P 1'
#
loop_
_entity.id
_entity.type
_entity.pdbx_description
1 polymer ?
#
loop_
_entity_poly.entity_id
_entity_poly.type
_entity_poly.pdbx_seq_one_letter_code
_entity_poly.pdbx_strand_id
1 'polypeptide(L)'
;MRVLRVSHSAVVDEWRGRERALTALGVDVELCCARRWHAGGAPVTLQARPDERVRGVRTLGRHPALFLYDPIPLWRALGGDFDVIDVHEEPFALATAEILLLRALRKRARRTPVVLYTAQNLRKRYPIPFRWLERRALRAASGVSACNSEAARIAEDKGFVGRARVIPLGVDLERFRPADAPGPADAATAPGGRVGAPAPYRDPAPPITVGFIGRLVPEKGLLLLLDALAREPRLRLRVAGTGPLASELPERAASAGVSDRVELVGAVDPADIPEVLRSFDVLAVPSLPTPSWTEQFGRVAIEAMACGVPVVASDAGALPDVVGGAGIVVPTGDAAALAEALVEASGSRAAALREAGFARAEECSWGAVGRDYLDLYRSIVHEASVAPEPTPTLEVIVVAYGSPELLRRALEPVAGLPVTVVDNSSLPAIRELCDELGVRYLDPGRNGGFAAGVNHGLANRIAPGADVLLLNPDAEISVDDVARLHRALRARPDLASVGPAQVDDEGREARVEWWLPSPSGTWLEALGLARLRRDPSYVIGSVMLLRAEALEQVGWFDEQYFLYAEEADWAYRAHRLGWRHAVVPEARAVHVGAGTGGDPRRREAHFHASQERFLRKHFGTAGWQWARAGQWLGATVRSIVLPGERGRAARRRAALYRLGPVRVEARFRRADASGSESAATVRRIALVTSSYAPHFGGVEEHVRQVAHELSQRPDTVVEVWSVDRGEHLGTRDVDGVVVRHLPTPLPARNLRSLLSLVRTVPSAWLAWSRARRSFRPELLHVHCFGPNGVYGLVLGRLWRLPIAVTSHGETSADDRGAFARSALLRRALRAAIARARFVTAPSEWVLDELRTSYGLVGGSVVPNGVATTVGRPDPAHRLSALDDPRAYFAAVGRLGPLKGFDLLLDAFADAGLPDDTRLLIGGDGPERGTIERRITDLGLEGRAELLGRLDPAQVDDVMQRSIAVAVPSRLEPFGIVALEAWRARAALIMTNRGGGPEFVHDGVDGLLVDPLDRDALADALRRIHDDAELRTRLARTGHARVPEFSWPGVAAAYRARYEHA
;
A
#
# COMPACT_ATOMS: atom_id res chain seq x y z
N MET A 1 25.56 -29.44 -13.16
CA MET A 1 25.22 -27.99 -13.24
C MET A 1 26.46 -27.16 -12.94
N ARG A 2 26.70 -26.11 -13.73
CA ARG A 2 27.81 -25.15 -13.61
C ARG A 2 27.28 -23.76 -13.32
N VAL A 3 27.78 -23.11 -12.27
CA VAL A 3 27.29 -21.81 -11.79
C VAL A 3 28.41 -20.79 -11.73
N LEU A 4 28.22 -19.64 -12.38
CA LEU A 4 29.06 -18.47 -12.17
C LEU A 4 28.44 -17.62 -11.06
N ARG A 5 29.14 -17.47 -9.95
CA ARG A 5 28.69 -16.63 -8.84
C ARG A 5 29.52 -15.35 -8.76
N VAL A 6 28.85 -14.21 -8.57
CA VAL A 6 29.50 -12.90 -8.39
C VAL A 6 29.04 -12.30 -7.07
N SER A 7 29.98 -12.02 -6.15
CA SER A 7 29.65 -11.54 -4.80
C SER A 7 30.79 -10.74 -4.16
N HIS A 8 30.56 -9.48 -3.79
CA HIS A 8 31.60 -8.67 -3.15
C HIS A 8 31.89 -9.17 -1.74
N SER A 9 30.85 -9.67 -1.07
CA SER A 9 30.86 -10.08 0.32
C SER A 9 31.61 -11.40 0.53
N ALA A 10 31.69 -12.27 -0.50
CA ALA A 10 32.44 -13.53 -0.46
C ALA A 10 33.97 -13.38 -0.31
N VAL A 11 34.49 -12.15 -0.17
CA VAL A 11 35.85 -11.89 0.31
C VAL A 11 36.07 -12.40 1.75
N VAL A 12 35.00 -12.45 2.56
CA VAL A 12 34.98 -13.02 3.92
C VAL A 12 34.90 -14.54 3.81
N ASP A 13 35.85 -15.26 4.43
CA ASP A 13 35.98 -16.72 4.29
C ASP A 13 34.79 -17.49 4.86
N GLU A 14 34.24 -17.03 5.99
CA GLU A 14 33.05 -17.63 6.59
C GLU A 14 31.85 -17.59 5.64
N TRP A 15 31.71 -16.52 4.87
CA TRP A 15 30.57 -16.35 3.96
C TRP A 15 30.69 -17.19 2.69
N ARG A 16 31.85 -17.82 2.45
CA ARG A 16 32.05 -18.81 1.40
C ARG A 16 31.56 -20.22 1.75
N GLY A 17 31.01 -20.41 2.96
CA GLY A 17 30.43 -21.69 3.39
C GLY A 17 29.33 -22.21 2.47
N ARG A 18 28.54 -21.31 1.88
CA ARG A 18 27.52 -21.65 0.88
C ARG A 18 28.12 -22.23 -0.39
N GLU A 19 29.18 -21.63 -0.92
CA GLU A 19 29.85 -22.09 -2.14
C GLU A 19 30.51 -23.45 -1.91
N ARG A 20 31.07 -23.69 -0.71
CA ARG A 20 31.55 -25.02 -0.30
C ARG A 20 30.41 -26.04 -0.20
N ALA A 21 29.28 -25.68 0.39
CA ALA A 21 28.11 -26.54 0.46
C ALA A 21 27.54 -26.91 -0.92
N LEU A 22 27.48 -25.94 -1.85
CA LEU A 22 27.07 -26.20 -3.23
C LEU A 22 28.04 -27.14 -3.96
N THR A 23 29.35 -26.95 -3.80
CA THR A 23 30.37 -27.85 -4.37
C THR A 23 30.25 -29.27 -3.80
N ALA A 24 29.98 -29.41 -2.49
CA ALA A 24 29.75 -30.71 -1.85
C ALA A 24 28.48 -31.42 -2.38
N LEU A 25 27.48 -30.66 -2.85
CA LEU A 25 26.30 -31.16 -3.53
C LEU A 25 26.53 -31.45 -5.03
N GLY A 26 27.76 -31.34 -5.54
CA GLY A 26 28.13 -31.65 -6.93
C GLY A 26 27.93 -30.50 -7.92
N VAL A 27 27.75 -29.26 -7.45
CA VAL A 27 27.66 -28.07 -8.32
C VAL A 27 29.07 -27.55 -8.64
N ASP A 28 29.39 -27.37 -9.92
CA ASP A 28 30.65 -26.72 -10.33
C ASP A 28 30.51 -25.19 -10.18
N VAL A 29 31.01 -24.66 -9.05
CA VAL A 29 30.92 -23.22 -8.73
C VAL A 29 32.22 -22.49 -9.10
N GLU A 30 32.12 -21.49 -9.97
CA GLU A 30 33.18 -20.50 -10.18
C GLU A 30 32.79 -19.17 -9.52
N LEU A 31 33.60 -18.69 -8.57
CA LEU A 31 33.31 -17.49 -7.79
C LEU A 31 34.17 -16.30 -8.24
N CYS A 32 33.54 -15.19 -8.60
CA CYS A 32 34.16 -13.87 -8.70
C CYS A 32 33.78 -13.02 -7.48
N CYS A 33 34.76 -12.60 -6.68
CA CYS A 33 34.52 -11.78 -5.50
C CYS A 33 35.40 -10.54 -5.46
N ALA A 34 35.12 -9.60 -4.55
CA ALA A 34 36.02 -8.48 -4.33
C ALA A 34 37.38 -8.98 -3.83
N ARG A 35 38.48 -8.44 -4.38
CA ARG A 35 39.84 -8.76 -3.90
C ARG A 35 40.09 -8.18 -2.51
N ARG A 36 39.47 -7.03 -2.20
CA ARG A 36 39.51 -6.35 -0.91
C ARG A 36 38.20 -5.59 -0.71
N TRP A 37 37.62 -5.61 0.48
CA TRP A 37 36.36 -4.93 0.82
C TRP A 37 36.36 -4.41 2.26
N HIS A 38 35.45 -3.50 2.60
CA HIS A 38 35.20 -3.09 3.99
C HIS A 38 33.98 -3.84 4.54
N ALA A 39 34.22 -4.89 5.33
CA ALA A 39 33.17 -5.67 6.00
C ALA A 39 33.14 -5.30 7.48
N GLY A 40 31.95 -4.98 8.03
CA GLY A 40 31.82 -4.66 9.46
C GLY A 40 32.60 -3.41 9.93
N GLY A 41 33.04 -2.54 9.01
CA GLY A 41 33.86 -1.36 9.30
C GLY A 41 35.36 -1.58 9.13
N ALA A 42 35.83 -2.83 8.99
CA ALA A 42 37.24 -3.17 8.80
C ALA A 42 37.56 -3.63 7.37
N PRO A 43 38.75 -3.32 6.83
CA PRO A 43 39.17 -3.83 5.54
C PRO A 43 39.54 -5.32 5.60
N VAL A 44 38.90 -6.14 4.79
CA VAL A 44 39.18 -7.58 4.61
C VAL A 44 39.76 -7.81 3.22
N THR A 45 40.81 -8.62 3.13
CA THR A 45 41.45 -9.02 1.86
C THR A 45 41.17 -10.50 1.62
N LEU A 46 40.92 -10.86 0.35
CA LEU A 46 40.64 -12.25 -0.01
C LEU A 46 41.82 -13.15 0.36
N GLN A 47 41.53 -14.18 1.17
CA GLN A 47 42.41 -15.32 1.41
C GLN A 47 41.71 -16.56 0.87
N ALA A 48 42.14 -17.02 -0.31
CA ALA A 48 41.54 -18.19 -0.97
C ALA A 48 42.14 -19.49 -0.41
N ARG A 49 41.31 -20.51 -0.20
CA ARG A 49 41.80 -21.86 0.12
C ARG A 49 42.27 -22.56 -1.17
N PRO A 50 43.27 -23.48 -1.11
CA PRO A 50 43.85 -24.10 -2.32
C PRO A 50 42.83 -24.85 -3.21
N ASP A 51 41.76 -25.37 -2.62
CA ASP A 51 40.67 -26.13 -3.21
C ASP A 51 39.52 -25.25 -3.75
N GLU A 52 39.53 -23.94 -3.48
CA GLU A 52 38.48 -23.03 -3.90
C GLU A 52 38.73 -22.41 -5.28
N ARG A 53 37.76 -22.56 -6.20
CA ARG A 53 37.75 -21.86 -7.49
C ARG A 53 37.25 -20.41 -7.34
N VAL A 54 38.05 -19.57 -6.66
CA VAL A 54 37.74 -18.16 -6.41
C VAL A 54 38.69 -17.21 -7.12
N ARG A 55 38.14 -16.18 -7.76
CA ARG A 55 38.86 -15.11 -8.43
C ARG A 55 38.59 -13.77 -7.73
N GLY A 56 39.65 -13.19 -7.15
CA GLY A 56 39.61 -11.83 -6.62
C GLY A 56 39.62 -10.77 -7.72
N VAL A 57 38.56 -9.97 -7.80
CA VAL A 57 38.34 -8.88 -8.76
C VAL A 57 38.51 -7.53 -8.05
N ARG A 58 39.20 -6.58 -8.69
CA ARG A 58 39.32 -5.21 -8.15
C ARG A 58 37.96 -4.52 -8.19
N THR A 59 37.69 -3.66 -7.21
CA THR A 59 36.48 -2.84 -7.16
C THR A 59 36.84 -1.36 -7.16
N LEU A 60 35.96 -0.55 -7.76
CA LEU A 60 35.98 0.91 -7.68
C LEU A 60 34.84 1.35 -6.76
N GLY A 61 35.16 2.06 -5.68
CA GLY A 61 34.21 2.44 -4.64
C GLY A 61 34.09 1.41 -3.51
N ARG A 62 33.51 1.83 -2.38
CA ARG A 62 33.37 1.02 -1.15
C ARG A 62 31.94 0.95 -0.62
N HIS A 63 31.03 1.74 -1.20
CA HIS A 63 29.64 1.76 -0.79
C HIS A 63 28.88 0.63 -1.52
N PRO A 64 28.16 -0.25 -0.82
CA PRO A 64 27.49 -1.41 -1.44
C PRO A 64 26.56 -1.08 -2.62
N ALA A 65 25.96 0.12 -2.64
CA ALA A 65 25.11 0.56 -3.75
C ALA A 65 25.86 1.18 -4.95
N LEU A 66 27.08 1.70 -4.76
CA LEU A 66 27.75 2.60 -5.69
C LEU A 66 29.06 2.06 -6.27
N PHE A 67 29.46 0.85 -5.89
CA PHE A 67 30.69 0.26 -6.39
C PHE A 67 30.49 -0.43 -7.75
N LEU A 68 31.60 -0.59 -8.46
CA LEU A 68 31.72 -1.35 -9.71
C LEU A 68 32.88 -2.33 -9.59
N TYR A 69 32.82 -3.42 -10.35
CA TYR A 69 33.94 -4.34 -10.51
C TYR A 69 34.86 -3.88 -11.64
N ASP A 70 36.08 -4.39 -11.67
CA ASP A 70 36.89 -4.34 -12.90
C ASP A 70 36.14 -5.15 -14.00
N PRO A 71 35.76 -4.52 -15.12
CA PRO A 71 34.93 -5.17 -16.13
C PRO A 71 35.69 -6.26 -16.89
N ILE A 72 37.03 -6.24 -16.95
CA ILE A 72 37.81 -7.18 -17.76
C ILE A 72 37.74 -8.62 -17.19
N PRO A 73 38.03 -8.86 -15.90
CA PRO A 73 37.84 -10.17 -15.29
C PRO A 73 36.40 -10.68 -15.40
N LEU A 74 35.41 -9.82 -15.18
CA LEU A 74 33.99 -10.20 -15.30
C LEU A 74 33.61 -10.57 -16.72
N TRP A 75 34.05 -9.81 -17.73
CA TRP A 75 33.81 -10.13 -19.13
C TRP A 75 34.39 -11.48 -19.55
N ARG A 76 35.59 -11.82 -19.03
CA ARG A 76 36.22 -13.13 -19.25
C ARG A 76 35.41 -14.25 -18.58
N ALA A 77 35.02 -14.06 -17.31
CA ALA A 77 34.19 -15.02 -16.58
C ALA A 77 32.85 -15.27 -17.30
N LEU A 78 32.13 -14.21 -17.70
CA LEU A 78 30.88 -14.30 -18.47
C LEU A 78 31.04 -14.98 -19.85
N GLY A 79 32.26 -15.23 -20.31
CA GLY A 79 32.54 -16.01 -21.53
C GLY A 79 32.45 -17.53 -21.34
N GLY A 80 32.41 -18.01 -20.10
CA GLY A 80 32.31 -19.43 -19.77
C GLY A 80 30.95 -20.04 -20.13
N ASP A 81 30.88 -21.36 -20.04
CA ASP A 81 29.67 -22.14 -20.30
C ASP A 81 29.00 -22.49 -18.97
N PHE A 82 28.03 -21.68 -18.57
CA PHE A 82 27.35 -21.75 -17.28
C PHE A 82 25.85 -21.95 -17.49
N ASP A 83 25.26 -22.77 -16.62
CA ASP A 83 23.82 -23.00 -16.56
C ASP A 83 23.11 -21.86 -15.82
N VAL A 84 23.77 -21.27 -14.81
CA VAL A 84 23.24 -20.15 -14.01
C VAL A 84 24.32 -19.09 -13.76
N ILE A 85 23.92 -17.82 -13.81
CA ILE A 85 24.69 -16.70 -13.29
C ILE A 85 24.02 -16.21 -12.00
N ASP A 86 24.64 -16.46 -10.85
CA ASP A 86 24.17 -15.97 -9.55
C ASP A 86 24.87 -14.65 -9.19
N VAL A 87 24.09 -13.58 -9.17
CA VAL A 87 24.55 -12.26 -8.78
C VAL A 87 24.10 -12.00 -7.34
N HIS A 88 25.02 -12.20 -6.40
CA HIS A 88 24.80 -11.96 -4.99
C HIS A 88 25.06 -10.48 -4.65
N GLU A 89 24.35 -9.60 -5.35
CA GLU A 89 24.38 -8.15 -5.22
C GLU A 89 22.94 -7.61 -5.22
N GLU A 90 22.71 -6.51 -4.50
CA GLU A 90 21.36 -5.93 -4.42
C GLU A 90 20.85 -5.48 -5.81
N PRO A 91 19.56 -5.64 -6.13
CA PRO A 91 19.04 -5.32 -7.47
C PRO A 91 19.22 -3.85 -7.87
N PHE A 92 19.26 -2.95 -6.89
CA PHE A 92 19.44 -1.51 -7.12
C PHE A 92 20.91 -1.10 -7.28
N ALA A 93 21.90 -1.97 -7.02
CA ALA A 93 23.31 -1.61 -7.01
C ALA A 93 23.87 -1.37 -8.44
N LEU A 94 24.88 -0.49 -8.55
CA LEU A 94 25.59 -0.26 -9.81
C LEU A 94 26.30 -1.52 -10.32
N ALA A 95 26.90 -2.33 -9.43
CA ALA A 95 27.50 -3.61 -9.77
C ALA A 95 26.52 -4.57 -10.45
N THR A 96 25.29 -4.68 -9.96
CA THR A 96 24.24 -5.49 -10.60
C THR A 96 23.91 -4.99 -12.00
N ALA A 97 23.79 -3.67 -12.18
CA ALA A 97 23.54 -3.07 -13.48
C ALA A 97 24.70 -3.32 -14.47
N GLU A 98 25.94 -3.23 -14.00
CA GLU A 98 27.16 -3.56 -14.77
C GLU A 98 27.15 -5.02 -15.22
N ILE A 99 26.96 -5.97 -14.31
CA ILE A 99 26.97 -7.41 -14.62
C ILE A 99 25.88 -7.73 -15.66
N LEU A 100 24.68 -7.17 -15.49
CA LEU A 100 23.58 -7.37 -16.45
C LEU A 100 23.84 -6.73 -17.82
N LEU A 101 24.54 -5.60 -17.86
CA LEU A 101 24.96 -4.97 -19.11
C LEU A 101 26.00 -5.84 -19.83
N LEU A 102 27.05 -6.27 -19.14
CA LEU A 102 28.09 -7.16 -19.69
C LEU A 102 27.49 -8.47 -20.19
N ARG A 103 26.57 -9.06 -19.42
CA ARG A 103 25.80 -10.24 -19.81
C ARG A 103 25.01 -10.01 -21.11
N ALA A 104 24.31 -8.88 -21.21
CA ALA A 104 23.49 -8.57 -22.39
C ALA A 104 24.33 -8.41 -23.67
N LEU A 105 25.57 -7.95 -23.55
CA LEU A 105 26.51 -7.77 -24.65
C LEU A 105 27.23 -9.08 -25.04
N ARG A 106 27.25 -10.09 -24.16
CA ARG A 106 27.94 -11.36 -24.39
C ARG A 106 26.98 -12.41 -24.96
N LYS A 107 27.19 -12.82 -26.21
CA LYS A 107 26.28 -13.71 -26.97
C LYS A 107 25.84 -14.98 -26.20
N ARG A 108 26.76 -15.67 -25.52
CA ARG A 108 26.46 -16.87 -24.71
C ARG A 108 25.68 -16.50 -23.44
N ALA A 109 26.26 -15.65 -22.58
CA ALA A 109 25.65 -15.26 -21.31
C ALA A 109 24.28 -14.57 -21.45
N ARG A 110 23.99 -13.93 -22.60
CA ARG A 110 22.69 -13.29 -22.86
C ARG A 110 21.49 -14.23 -22.65
N ARG A 111 21.68 -15.54 -22.85
CA ARG A 111 20.62 -16.56 -22.68
C ARG A 111 20.68 -17.28 -21.34
N THR A 112 21.79 -17.24 -20.62
CA THR A 112 21.94 -17.90 -19.32
C THR A 112 21.01 -17.27 -18.27
N PRO A 113 20.17 -18.06 -17.56
CA PRO A 113 19.35 -17.61 -16.44
C PRO A 113 20.17 -16.85 -15.39
N VAL A 114 19.55 -15.86 -14.75
CA VAL A 114 20.18 -15.03 -13.71
C VAL A 114 19.41 -15.14 -12.41
N VAL A 115 20.13 -15.40 -11.32
CA VAL A 115 19.65 -15.27 -9.94
C VAL A 115 20.13 -13.95 -9.37
N LEU A 116 19.24 -13.24 -8.66
CA LEU A 116 19.60 -12.06 -7.86
C LEU A 116 19.44 -12.34 -6.37
N TYR A 117 20.23 -11.68 -5.55
CA TYR A 117 20.07 -11.65 -4.11
C TYR A 117 19.44 -10.33 -3.64
N THR A 118 18.64 -10.36 -2.58
CA THR A 118 18.25 -9.13 -1.87
C THR A 118 18.11 -9.34 -0.37
N ALA A 119 18.58 -8.36 0.40
CA ALA A 119 18.36 -8.23 1.83
C ALA A 119 17.48 -7.02 2.16
N GLN A 120 16.76 -6.49 1.15
CA GLN A 120 15.99 -5.28 1.30
C GLN A 120 14.72 -5.52 2.12
N ASN A 121 14.84 -5.45 3.44
CA ASN A 121 13.75 -5.53 4.42
C ASN A 121 13.02 -4.19 4.66
N LEU A 122 13.42 -3.12 3.96
CA LEU A 122 12.74 -1.82 3.97
C LEU A 122 12.36 -1.42 2.56
N ARG A 123 11.06 -1.17 2.34
CA ARG A 123 10.56 -0.71 1.04
C ARG A 123 10.98 0.73 0.73
N LYS A 124 12.22 0.90 0.27
CA LYS A 124 12.81 2.18 -0.15
C LYS A 124 12.40 2.49 -1.58
N ARG A 125 12.06 3.75 -1.85
CA ARG A 125 11.89 4.30 -3.21
C ARG A 125 13.17 5.02 -3.59
N TYR A 126 14.07 4.33 -4.27
CA TYR A 126 15.33 4.91 -4.69
C TYR A 126 15.13 6.08 -5.68
N PRO A 127 16.05 7.06 -5.70
CA PRO A 127 16.07 8.08 -6.74
C PRO A 127 16.39 7.46 -8.11
N ILE A 128 16.17 8.24 -9.16
CA ILE A 128 16.72 7.93 -10.49
C ILE A 128 18.24 8.14 -10.42
N PRO A 129 19.08 7.27 -11.02
CA PRO A 129 18.73 6.13 -11.89
C PRO A 129 18.49 4.79 -11.17
N PHE A 130 18.84 4.65 -9.88
CA PHE A 130 18.78 3.38 -9.14
C PHE A 130 17.42 2.68 -9.17
N ARG A 131 16.32 3.44 -9.14
CA ARG A 131 14.96 2.88 -9.30
C ARG A 131 14.73 2.22 -10.67
N TRP A 132 15.36 2.75 -11.71
CA TRP A 132 15.28 2.16 -13.05
C TRP A 132 16.17 0.93 -13.16
N LEU A 133 17.36 0.98 -12.56
CA LEU A 133 18.28 -0.16 -12.49
C LEU A 133 17.65 -1.33 -11.75
N GLU A 134 17.11 -1.09 -10.56
CA GLU A 134 16.40 -2.08 -9.74
C GLU A 134 15.28 -2.78 -10.52
N ARG A 135 14.39 -2.00 -11.14
CA ARG A 135 13.29 -2.56 -11.93
C ARG A 135 13.78 -3.35 -13.14
N ARG A 136 14.87 -2.92 -13.77
CA ARG A 136 15.46 -3.63 -14.92
C ARG A 136 16.10 -4.94 -14.45
N ALA A 137 16.79 -4.93 -13.31
CA ALA A 137 17.41 -6.10 -12.72
C ALA A 137 16.36 -7.15 -12.35
N LEU A 138 15.35 -6.76 -11.58
CA LEU A 138 14.26 -7.67 -11.17
C LEU A 138 13.50 -8.27 -12.35
N ARG A 139 13.30 -7.53 -13.45
CA ARG A 139 12.69 -8.09 -14.67
C ARG A 139 13.61 -9.04 -15.43
N ALA A 140 14.91 -8.81 -15.39
CA ALA A 140 15.90 -9.67 -16.05
C ALA A 140 16.11 -10.97 -15.27
N ALA A 141 15.91 -10.96 -13.95
CA ALA A 141 16.05 -12.11 -13.08
C ALA A 141 15.11 -13.25 -13.48
N SER A 142 15.65 -14.47 -13.44
CA SER A 142 14.91 -15.73 -13.58
C SER A 142 14.58 -16.31 -12.21
N GLY A 143 15.42 -16.04 -11.20
CA GLY A 143 15.17 -16.34 -9.79
C GLY A 143 15.63 -15.20 -8.87
N VAL A 144 15.06 -15.14 -7.66
CA VAL A 144 15.48 -14.21 -6.60
C VAL A 144 15.62 -14.99 -5.29
N SER A 145 16.78 -14.90 -4.66
CA SER A 145 17.02 -15.33 -3.28
C SER A 145 16.89 -14.12 -2.34
N ALA A 146 16.02 -14.22 -1.35
CA ALA A 146 15.79 -13.19 -0.35
C ALA A 146 16.12 -13.72 1.04
N CYS A 147 16.79 -12.93 1.88
CA CYS A 147 17.20 -13.41 3.22
C CYS A 147 16.05 -13.52 4.25
N ASN A 148 14.87 -12.98 3.93
CA ASN A 148 13.67 -13.06 4.77
C ASN A 148 12.41 -12.84 3.90
N SER A 149 11.23 -13.08 4.50
CA SER A 149 9.94 -12.98 3.81
C SER A 149 9.60 -11.57 3.35
N GLU A 150 10.02 -10.54 4.09
CA GLU A 150 9.77 -9.14 3.72
C GLU A 150 10.57 -8.73 2.48
N ALA A 151 11.83 -9.14 2.38
CA ALA A 151 12.67 -8.88 1.22
C ALA A 151 12.14 -9.60 -0.03
N ALA A 152 11.62 -10.83 0.11
CA ALA A 152 10.97 -11.57 -0.97
C ALA A 152 9.76 -10.78 -1.51
N ARG A 153 8.83 -10.38 -0.63
CA ARG A 153 7.67 -9.57 -1.00
C ARG A 153 8.04 -8.25 -1.65
N ILE A 154 9.07 -7.57 -1.14
CA ILE A 154 9.54 -6.30 -1.70
C ILE A 154 10.07 -6.49 -3.13
N ALA A 155 10.80 -7.57 -3.42
CA ALA A 155 11.31 -7.86 -4.76
C ALA A 155 10.18 -8.12 -5.77
N GLU A 156 9.20 -8.96 -5.40
CA GLU A 156 8.00 -9.27 -6.19
C GLU A 156 7.23 -7.99 -6.50
N ASP A 157 6.90 -7.21 -5.48
CA ASP A 157 6.18 -5.95 -5.60
C ASP A 157 6.90 -4.88 -6.44
N LYS A 158 8.23 -4.95 -6.51
CA LYS A 158 9.07 -4.02 -7.28
C LYS A 158 9.25 -4.43 -8.73
N GLY A 159 8.78 -5.62 -9.10
CA GLY A 159 8.66 -6.06 -10.49
C GLY A 159 9.43 -7.33 -10.84
N PHE A 160 9.79 -8.17 -9.86
CA PHE A 160 10.14 -9.56 -10.16
C PHE A 160 8.87 -10.30 -10.60
N VAL A 161 8.95 -11.06 -11.69
CA VAL A 161 7.78 -11.68 -12.36
C VAL A 161 7.52 -13.11 -11.85
N GLY A 162 8.44 -13.70 -11.09
CA GLY A 162 8.30 -15.00 -10.44
C GLY A 162 8.10 -14.90 -8.93
N ARG A 163 8.15 -16.03 -8.23
CA ARG A 163 8.10 -16.11 -6.77
C ARG A 163 9.51 -16.11 -6.18
N ALA A 164 9.81 -15.14 -5.32
CA ALA A 164 11.11 -15.07 -4.67
C ALA A 164 11.24 -16.19 -3.62
N ARG A 165 12.42 -16.80 -3.52
CA ARG A 165 12.72 -17.85 -2.54
C ARG A 165 13.35 -17.22 -1.30
N VAL A 166 12.77 -17.48 -0.13
CA VAL A 166 13.37 -17.11 1.15
C VAL A 166 14.44 -18.13 1.46
N ILE A 167 15.71 -17.71 1.47
CA ILE A 167 16.85 -18.55 1.82
C ILE A 167 17.63 -17.83 2.92
N PRO A 168 17.78 -18.42 4.12
CA PRO A 168 18.43 -17.76 5.25
C PRO A 168 19.93 -17.52 5.00
N LEU A 169 20.55 -16.74 5.89
CA LEU A 169 22.01 -16.65 5.94
C LEU A 169 22.56 -17.81 6.76
N GLY A 170 23.60 -18.46 6.23
CA GLY A 170 24.14 -19.68 6.83
C GLY A 170 24.89 -19.48 8.15
N VAL A 171 24.81 -20.50 9.01
CA VAL A 171 25.65 -20.67 10.20
C VAL A 171 26.55 -21.90 10.05
N ASP A 172 27.74 -21.83 10.66
CA ASP A 172 28.71 -22.91 10.73
C ASP A 172 28.53 -23.68 12.05
N LEU A 173 27.91 -24.86 11.98
CA LEU A 173 27.59 -25.67 13.16
C LEU A 173 28.80 -26.42 13.73
N GLU A 174 29.92 -26.52 13.00
CA GLU A 174 31.16 -27.06 13.56
C GLU A 174 31.83 -26.04 14.49
N ARG A 175 31.72 -24.76 14.13
CA ARG A 175 32.23 -23.62 14.90
C ARG A 175 31.29 -23.20 16.04
N PHE A 176 29.99 -23.10 15.78
CA PHE A 176 28.99 -22.73 16.76
C PHE A 176 28.29 -23.98 17.27
N ARG A 177 28.75 -24.48 18.42
CA ARG A 177 28.21 -25.66 19.09
C ARG A 177 28.30 -25.49 20.60
N PRO A 178 27.51 -26.24 21.39
CA PRO A 178 27.66 -26.27 22.85
C PRO A 178 29.08 -26.67 23.26
N ALA A 179 29.51 -26.29 24.46
CA ALA A 179 30.77 -26.80 25.01
C ALA A 179 30.65 -28.31 25.24
N ASP A 180 31.70 -29.07 24.88
CA ASP A 180 31.82 -30.46 25.31
C ASP A 180 31.83 -30.47 26.85
N ALA A 181 30.93 -31.22 27.48
CA ALA A 181 30.80 -31.23 28.95
C ALA A 181 32.16 -31.55 29.61
N PRO A 182 32.55 -30.89 30.73
CA PRO A 182 33.73 -31.31 31.46
C PRO A 182 33.54 -32.77 31.89
N GLY A 183 34.50 -33.63 31.55
CA GLY A 183 34.58 -34.96 32.14
C GLY A 183 34.67 -34.86 33.67
N PRO A 184 34.29 -35.89 34.42
CA PRO A 184 34.08 -35.84 35.88
C PRO A 184 35.32 -35.59 36.77
N ALA A 185 36.42 -35.05 36.25
CA ALA A 185 37.71 -34.98 36.94
C ALA A 185 38.09 -33.62 37.58
N ASP A 186 37.49 -32.49 37.17
CA ASP A 186 38.04 -31.16 37.55
C ASP A 186 37.27 -30.43 38.66
N ALA A 187 36.32 -31.08 39.34
CA ALA A 187 35.58 -30.49 40.46
C ALA A 187 36.33 -30.49 41.82
N ALA A 188 37.60 -30.88 41.84
CA ALA A 188 38.32 -31.22 43.08
C ALA A 188 39.56 -30.36 43.38
N THR A 189 39.57 -29.04 43.11
CA THR A 189 40.60 -28.15 43.70
C THR A 189 40.15 -26.69 43.81
N ALA A 190 39.52 -26.34 44.94
CA ALA A 190 39.76 -25.07 45.64
C ALA A 190 39.28 -25.16 47.12
N PRO A 191 39.98 -24.57 48.11
CA PRO A 191 39.94 -24.95 49.52
C PRO A 191 39.01 -24.07 50.38
N GLY A 192 38.62 -24.59 51.55
CA GLY A 192 37.53 -24.08 52.39
C GLY A 192 37.83 -23.07 53.52
N GLY A 193 36.76 -22.79 54.29
CA GLY A 193 36.72 -22.04 55.56
C GLY A 193 35.81 -20.79 55.47
N ARG A 194 34.78 -20.55 56.28
CA ARG A 194 34.43 -20.95 57.66
C ARG A 194 32.90 -20.93 57.87
N VAL A 195 32.45 -21.74 58.83
CA VAL A 195 31.09 -21.82 59.36
C VAL A 195 30.77 -20.58 60.22
N GLY A 196 29.64 -19.93 59.95
CA GLY A 196 29.01 -18.90 60.76
C GLY A 196 27.49 -19.12 60.81
N ALA A 197 26.91 -18.96 62.00
CA ALA A 197 25.55 -19.30 62.40
C ALA A 197 24.41 -18.64 61.56
N PRO A 198 23.17 -19.17 61.60
CA PRO A 198 22.12 -18.85 60.63
C PRO A 198 21.51 -17.48 60.88
N ALA A 199 21.58 -16.60 59.87
CA ALA A 199 20.80 -15.37 59.81
C ALA A 199 19.46 -15.64 59.08
N PRO A 200 18.33 -15.06 59.53
CA PRO A 200 17.03 -15.25 58.88
C PRO A 200 16.79 -14.13 57.86
N TYR A 201 16.95 -14.39 56.55
CA TYR A 201 16.22 -13.68 55.49
C TYR A 201 16.40 -14.35 54.11
N ARG A 202 15.33 -14.25 53.30
CA ARG A 202 15.07 -14.83 51.97
C ARG A 202 16.28 -14.94 51.01
N ASP A 203 16.47 -16.13 50.46
CA ASP A 203 17.40 -16.40 49.35
C ASP A 203 16.86 -15.76 48.05
N PRO A 204 17.56 -14.81 47.41
CA PRO A 204 17.20 -14.36 46.06
C PRO A 204 17.68 -15.41 45.04
N ALA A 205 16.78 -15.83 44.14
CA ALA A 205 17.11 -16.74 43.05
C ALA A 205 18.38 -16.32 42.28
N PRO A 206 19.17 -17.27 41.72
CA PRO A 206 20.48 -16.98 41.16
C PRO A 206 20.45 -15.91 40.05
N PRO A 207 21.55 -15.13 39.89
CA PRO A 207 21.67 -14.13 38.85
C PRO A 207 21.65 -14.77 37.45
N ILE A 208 21.13 -14.02 36.47
CA ILE A 208 20.98 -14.44 35.07
C ILE A 208 21.90 -13.58 34.21
N THR A 209 22.81 -14.22 33.48
CA THR A 209 23.76 -13.57 32.57
C THR A 209 23.11 -13.36 31.21
N VAL A 210 22.66 -12.12 30.95
CA VAL A 210 22.12 -11.67 29.68
C VAL A 210 23.24 -11.21 28.77
N GLY A 211 23.34 -11.82 27.60
CA GLY A 211 24.31 -11.45 26.58
C GLY A 211 23.77 -10.44 25.58
N PHE A 212 24.62 -9.52 25.15
CA PHE A 212 24.41 -8.71 23.95
C PHE A 212 25.68 -8.75 23.08
N ILE A 213 25.53 -9.06 21.80
CA ILE A 213 26.62 -9.03 20.81
C ILE A 213 26.19 -8.21 19.59
N GLY A 214 26.94 -7.16 19.26
CA GLY A 214 26.71 -6.40 18.04
C GLY A 214 27.28 -4.98 18.06
N ARG A 215 26.93 -4.17 17.05
CA ARG A 215 27.33 -2.76 16.99
C ARG A 215 26.65 -1.97 18.11
N LEU A 216 27.41 -1.15 18.83
CA LEU A 216 26.90 -0.32 19.93
C LEU A 216 26.31 0.98 19.38
N VAL A 217 25.10 0.88 18.83
CA VAL A 217 24.32 1.99 18.26
C VAL A 217 22.90 1.99 18.85
N PRO A 218 22.21 3.15 18.92
CA PRO A 218 20.89 3.24 19.57
C PRO A 218 19.85 2.26 19.02
N GLU A 219 19.87 2.02 17.71
CA GLU A 219 18.92 1.15 17.04
C GLU A 219 19.06 -0.33 17.41
N LYS A 220 20.15 -0.72 18.09
CA LYS A 220 20.31 -2.07 18.61
C LYS A 220 19.68 -2.29 19.99
N GLY A 221 19.08 -1.25 20.56
CA GLY A 221 18.24 -1.36 21.76
C GLY A 221 18.98 -1.56 23.08
N LEU A 222 20.29 -1.28 23.13
CA LEU A 222 21.06 -1.39 24.38
C LEU A 222 20.49 -0.55 25.52
N LEU A 223 19.99 0.65 25.22
CA LEU A 223 19.39 1.52 26.25
C LEU A 223 18.09 0.90 26.82
N LEU A 224 17.26 0.31 25.95
CA LEU A 224 16.07 -0.45 26.38
C LEU A 224 16.45 -1.66 27.24
N LEU A 225 17.57 -2.31 26.93
CA LEU A 225 18.08 -3.44 27.70
C LEU A 225 18.56 -3.01 29.10
N LEU A 226 19.11 -1.80 29.24
CA LEU A 226 19.42 -1.22 30.56
C LEU A 226 18.13 -0.93 31.35
N ASP A 227 17.09 -0.42 30.70
CA ASP A 227 15.77 -0.19 31.33
C ASP A 227 15.12 -1.51 31.78
N ALA A 228 15.30 -2.59 31.01
CA ALA A 228 14.84 -3.94 31.38
C ALA A 228 15.64 -4.49 32.58
N LEU A 229 16.96 -4.27 32.61
CA LEU A 229 17.81 -4.63 33.74
C LEU A 229 17.40 -3.92 35.04
N ALA A 230 16.99 -2.65 34.97
CA ALA A 230 16.53 -1.89 36.13
C ALA A 230 15.26 -2.47 36.77
N ARG A 231 14.47 -3.23 36.01
CA ARG A 231 13.20 -3.84 36.46
C ARG A 231 13.38 -5.20 37.13
N GLU A 232 14.44 -5.92 36.81
CA GLU A 232 14.70 -7.27 37.34
C GLU A 232 16.11 -7.34 37.97
N PRO A 233 16.20 -7.42 39.32
CA PRO A 233 17.48 -7.46 40.04
C PRO A 233 18.37 -8.65 39.69
N ARG A 234 17.80 -9.77 39.21
CA ARG A 234 18.57 -10.97 38.84
C ARG A 234 19.36 -10.81 37.56
N LEU A 235 18.95 -9.92 36.65
CA LEU A 235 19.64 -9.76 35.36
C LEU A 235 21.00 -9.06 35.52
N ARG A 236 22.03 -9.63 34.91
CA ARG A 236 23.37 -9.05 34.71
C ARG A 236 23.69 -9.04 33.22
N LEU A 237 24.16 -7.93 32.69
CA LEU A 237 24.35 -7.72 31.27
C LEU A 237 25.83 -7.78 30.89
N ARG A 238 26.18 -8.62 29.92
CA ARG A 238 27.50 -8.63 29.27
C ARG A 238 27.38 -8.13 27.82
N VAL A 239 28.12 -7.08 27.49
CA VAL A 239 28.05 -6.40 26.20
C VAL A 239 29.36 -6.58 25.42
N ALA A 240 29.30 -7.28 24.30
CA ALA A 240 30.42 -7.42 23.36
C ALA A 240 30.14 -6.67 22.05
N GLY A 241 31.07 -5.80 21.67
CA GLY A 241 30.99 -4.99 20.47
C GLY A 241 31.65 -3.62 20.59
N THR A 242 31.62 -2.89 19.47
CA THR A 242 32.13 -1.51 19.39
C THR A 242 31.09 -0.61 18.72
N GLY A 243 31.16 0.69 19.02
CA GLY A 243 30.27 1.69 18.43
C GLY A 243 30.23 2.98 19.24
N PRO A 244 29.54 4.01 18.72
CA PRO A 244 29.46 5.32 19.36
C PRO A 244 28.86 5.29 20.76
N LEU A 245 27.97 4.34 21.07
CA LEU A 245 27.41 4.23 22.42
C LEU A 245 28.39 3.71 23.47
N ALA A 246 29.54 3.14 23.09
CA ALA A 246 30.48 2.54 24.04
C ALA A 246 30.87 3.50 25.17
N SER A 247 31.07 4.78 24.85
CA SER A 247 31.44 5.81 25.84
C SER A 247 30.28 6.28 26.70
N GLU A 248 29.04 6.17 26.23
CA GLU A 248 27.84 6.66 26.94
C GLU A 248 27.23 5.58 27.86
N LEU A 249 27.50 4.30 27.61
CA LEU A 249 26.91 3.18 28.36
C LEU A 249 27.19 3.23 29.87
N PRO A 250 28.41 3.56 30.37
CA PRO A 250 28.65 3.64 31.81
C PRO A 250 27.80 4.70 32.52
N GLU A 251 27.66 5.89 31.93
CA GLU A 251 26.83 6.97 32.50
C GLU A 251 25.35 6.61 32.48
N ARG A 252 24.88 5.96 31.42
CA ARG A 252 23.50 5.47 31.30
C ARG A 252 23.19 4.36 32.31
N ALA A 253 24.12 3.42 32.50
CA ALA A 253 23.98 2.38 33.51
C ALA A 253 23.96 2.98 34.93
N ALA A 254 24.76 4.01 35.20
CA ALA A 254 24.75 4.72 36.48
C ALA A 254 23.42 5.44 36.72
N SER A 255 22.92 6.13 35.71
CA SER A 255 21.62 6.84 35.77
C SER A 255 20.44 5.88 36.00
N ALA A 256 20.52 4.65 35.48
CA ALA A 256 19.52 3.61 35.68
C ALA A 256 19.71 2.81 36.99
N GLY A 257 20.78 3.07 37.76
CA GLY A 257 21.07 2.35 39.00
C GLY A 257 21.51 0.89 38.79
N VAL A 258 22.15 0.57 37.66
CA VAL A 258 22.52 -0.80 37.28
C VAL A 258 24.01 -1.00 36.95
N SER A 259 24.88 -0.03 37.26
CA SER A 259 26.31 -0.07 36.90
C SER A 259 27.04 -1.31 37.40
N ASP A 260 26.72 -1.79 38.60
CA ASP A 260 27.31 -2.98 39.23
C ASP A 260 26.90 -4.29 38.53
N ARG A 261 25.94 -4.22 37.59
CA ARG A 261 25.39 -5.36 36.84
C ARG A 261 25.67 -5.31 35.34
N VAL A 262 26.50 -4.38 34.86
CA VAL A 262 26.83 -4.24 33.43
C VAL A 262 28.34 -4.40 33.21
N GLU A 263 28.71 -5.37 32.37
CA GLU A 263 30.10 -5.62 31.95
C GLU A 263 30.26 -5.29 30.46
N LEU A 264 31.19 -4.39 30.13
CA LEU A 264 31.57 -4.06 28.76
C LEU A 264 32.82 -4.87 28.36
N VAL A 265 32.64 -5.89 27.52
CA VAL A 265 33.72 -6.78 27.03
C VAL A 265 34.56 -6.09 25.95
N GLY A 266 33.94 -5.20 25.16
CA GLY A 266 34.61 -4.49 24.07
C GLY A 266 34.66 -5.29 22.76
N ALA A 267 35.68 -5.06 21.94
CA ALA A 267 35.84 -5.76 20.66
C ALA A 267 36.27 -7.23 20.90
N VAL A 268 35.55 -8.17 20.29
CA VAL A 268 35.84 -9.61 20.36
C VAL A 268 36.31 -10.08 18.99
N ASP A 269 37.38 -10.86 18.93
CA ASP A 269 37.80 -11.50 17.69
C ASP A 269 36.69 -12.46 17.22
N PRO A 270 36.35 -12.50 15.91
CA PRO A 270 35.38 -13.46 15.41
C PRO A 270 35.61 -14.88 15.94
N ALA A 271 36.86 -15.35 16.05
CA ALA A 271 37.18 -16.70 16.53
C ALA A 271 36.64 -17.00 17.94
N ASP A 272 36.56 -15.99 18.81
CA ASP A 272 36.20 -16.13 20.22
C ASP A 272 34.69 -15.95 20.47
N ILE A 273 33.92 -15.50 19.47
CA ILE A 273 32.47 -15.29 19.58
C ILE A 273 31.72 -16.53 20.13
N PRO A 274 32.00 -17.77 19.70
CA PRO A 274 31.34 -18.95 20.25
C PRO A 274 31.56 -19.13 21.76
N GLU A 275 32.73 -18.79 22.29
CA GLU A 275 33.02 -18.88 23.73
C GLU A 275 32.26 -17.80 24.51
N VAL A 276 32.21 -16.58 23.97
CA VAL A 276 31.43 -15.49 24.55
C VAL A 276 29.95 -15.84 24.60
N LEU A 277 29.39 -16.36 23.50
CA LEU A 277 28.01 -16.83 23.45
C LEU A 277 27.73 -17.91 24.51
N ARG A 278 28.60 -18.90 24.64
CA ARG A 278 28.48 -19.98 25.63
C ARG A 278 28.53 -19.51 27.09
N SER A 279 28.98 -18.29 27.34
CA SER A 279 28.98 -17.69 28.69
C SER A 279 27.64 -17.06 29.09
N PHE A 280 26.64 -17.04 28.20
CA PHE A 280 25.35 -16.41 28.44
C PHE A 280 24.28 -17.44 28.84
N ASP A 281 23.40 -17.07 29.75
CA ASP A 281 22.18 -17.82 30.05
C ASP A 281 21.10 -17.56 28.99
N VAL A 282 21.07 -16.34 28.45
CA VAL A 282 20.16 -15.89 27.39
C VAL A 282 20.81 -14.79 26.56
N LEU A 283 20.59 -14.79 25.24
CA LEU A 283 20.97 -13.69 24.36
C LEU A 283 19.79 -12.73 24.15
N ALA A 284 20.01 -11.44 24.37
CA ALA A 284 19.06 -10.38 24.02
C ALA A 284 19.37 -9.77 22.64
N VAL A 285 18.36 -9.70 21.78
CA VAL A 285 18.41 -8.99 20.49
C VAL A 285 17.28 -7.94 20.42
N PRO A 286 17.33 -6.88 21.26
CA PRO A 286 16.22 -5.94 21.47
C PRO A 286 16.19 -4.83 20.41
N SER A 287 16.38 -5.16 19.14
CA SER A 287 16.53 -4.18 18.06
C SER A 287 15.33 -3.22 17.97
N LEU A 288 15.62 -1.93 17.76
CA LEU A 288 14.65 -0.86 17.59
C LEU A 288 14.64 -0.39 16.13
N PRO A 289 13.55 -0.62 15.37
CA PRO A 289 13.45 -0.19 13.99
C PRO A 289 13.40 1.34 13.91
N THR A 290 14.11 1.91 12.92
CA THR A 290 14.07 3.32 12.56
C THR A 290 13.55 3.49 11.13
N PRO A 291 13.24 4.72 10.68
CA PRO A 291 12.83 4.95 9.29
C PRO A 291 13.86 4.50 8.25
N SER A 292 15.14 4.40 8.62
CA SER A 292 16.25 4.08 7.71
C SER A 292 16.85 2.68 7.93
N TRP A 293 16.57 2.04 9.06
CA TRP A 293 17.16 0.75 9.46
C TRP A 293 16.15 -0.14 10.20
N THR A 294 16.18 -1.44 9.92
CA THR A 294 15.57 -2.49 10.75
C THR A 294 16.37 -3.77 10.57
N GLU A 295 16.24 -4.73 11.49
CA GLU A 295 17.06 -5.93 11.48
C GLU A 295 16.80 -6.77 10.21
N GLN A 296 17.87 -7.10 9.48
CA GLN A 296 17.79 -7.78 8.17
C GLN A 296 17.79 -9.30 8.32
N PHE A 297 18.52 -9.80 9.29
CA PHE A 297 18.56 -11.23 9.60
C PHE A 297 19.00 -11.51 11.03
N GLY A 298 19.91 -10.71 11.62
CA GLY A 298 20.35 -10.96 13.00
C GLY A 298 21.05 -12.31 13.19
N ARG A 299 22.08 -12.62 12.39
CA ARG A 299 22.85 -13.90 12.41
C ARG A 299 23.22 -14.38 13.82
N VAL A 300 23.52 -13.44 14.73
CA VAL A 300 23.89 -13.72 16.11
C VAL A 300 22.83 -14.49 16.90
N ALA A 301 21.55 -14.36 16.54
CA ALA A 301 20.47 -15.16 17.13
C ALA A 301 20.61 -16.64 16.78
N ILE A 302 20.88 -16.94 15.49
CA ILE A 302 21.11 -18.31 15.03
C ILE A 302 22.43 -18.87 15.58
N GLU A 303 23.47 -18.05 15.64
CA GLU A 303 24.77 -18.42 16.24
C GLU A 303 24.61 -18.77 17.75
N ALA A 304 23.78 -18.02 18.49
CA ALA A 304 23.44 -18.32 19.88
C ALA A 304 22.63 -19.62 20.02
N MET A 305 21.62 -19.80 19.18
CA MET A 305 20.82 -21.03 19.14
C MET A 305 21.69 -22.26 18.85
N ALA A 306 22.64 -22.16 17.92
CA ALA A 306 23.61 -23.21 17.61
C ALA A 306 24.53 -23.53 18.82
N CYS A 307 24.87 -22.53 19.64
CA CYS A 307 25.60 -22.73 20.90
C CYS A 307 24.73 -23.25 22.06
N GLY A 308 23.43 -23.44 21.87
CA GLY A 308 22.50 -23.86 22.92
C GLY A 308 22.10 -22.74 23.88
N VAL A 309 22.12 -21.49 23.43
CA VAL A 309 21.74 -20.31 24.21
C VAL A 309 20.35 -19.83 23.78
N PRO A 310 19.35 -19.80 24.69
CA PRO A 310 18.04 -19.22 24.41
C PRO A 310 18.14 -17.77 23.92
N VAL A 311 17.23 -17.38 23.01
CA VAL A 311 17.20 -16.04 22.42
C VAL A 311 15.90 -15.33 22.76
N VAL A 312 16.02 -14.09 23.23
CA VAL A 312 14.91 -13.14 23.34
C VAL A 312 15.14 -12.02 22.33
N ALA A 313 14.24 -11.86 21.38
CA ALA A 313 14.35 -10.88 20.30
C ALA A 313 13.14 -9.96 20.26
N SER A 314 13.30 -8.72 19.81
CA SER A 314 12.16 -7.86 19.54
C SER A 314 11.39 -8.30 18.28
N ASP A 315 10.13 -7.90 18.15
CA ASP A 315 9.32 -8.07 16.94
C ASP A 315 9.76 -7.15 15.75
N ALA A 316 11.05 -6.78 15.72
CA ALA A 316 11.62 -5.85 14.75
C ALA A 316 12.22 -6.56 13.52
N GLY A 317 11.78 -6.15 12.33
CA GLY A 317 12.39 -6.58 11.07
C GLY A 317 12.26 -8.09 10.85
N ALA A 318 13.35 -8.75 10.49
CA ALA A 318 13.38 -10.18 10.21
C ALA A 318 13.48 -11.07 11.46
N LEU A 319 13.62 -10.50 12.67
CA LEU A 319 13.86 -11.29 13.88
C LEU A 319 12.79 -12.34 14.17
N PRO A 320 11.47 -12.08 14.01
CA PRO A 320 10.45 -13.11 14.19
C PRO A 320 10.61 -14.29 13.22
N ASP A 321 10.89 -14.01 11.94
CA ASP A 321 11.15 -15.03 10.92
C ASP A 321 12.41 -15.83 11.26
N VAL A 322 13.44 -15.15 11.79
CA VAL A 322 14.75 -15.77 12.10
C VAL A 322 14.64 -16.70 13.29
N VAL A 323 14.00 -16.27 14.39
CA VAL A 323 13.85 -17.14 15.56
C VAL A 323 12.80 -18.23 15.32
N GLY A 324 11.80 -18.01 14.45
CA GLY A 324 10.90 -19.06 13.97
C GLY A 324 10.11 -19.80 15.05
N GLY A 325 9.85 -19.16 16.20
CA GLY A 325 9.23 -19.80 17.38
C GLY A 325 10.21 -20.53 18.32
N ALA A 326 11.48 -20.65 17.96
CA ALA A 326 12.57 -21.19 18.79
C ALA A 326 13.20 -20.16 19.75
N GLY A 327 12.71 -18.92 19.74
CA GLY A 327 13.06 -17.85 20.68
C GLY A 327 11.80 -17.13 21.18
N ILE A 328 11.93 -16.33 22.24
CA ILE A 328 10.83 -15.48 22.71
C ILE A 328 10.86 -14.16 21.95
N VAL A 329 9.74 -13.80 21.31
CA VAL A 329 9.58 -12.51 20.61
C VAL A 329 8.80 -11.56 21.49
N VAL A 330 9.35 -10.37 21.75
CA VAL A 330 8.73 -9.33 22.59
C VAL A 330 8.35 -8.09 21.77
N PRO A 331 7.32 -7.33 22.19
CA PRO A 331 6.99 -6.05 21.55
C PRO A 331 8.18 -5.08 21.57
N THR A 332 8.48 -4.49 20.41
CA THR A 332 9.54 -3.50 20.27
C THR A 332 9.33 -2.32 21.22
N GLY A 333 10.38 -1.98 21.99
CA GLY A 333 10.37 -0.82 22.89
C GLY A 333 9.76 -1.08 24.27
N ASP A 334 9.33 -2.32 24.55
CA ASP A 334 8.78 -2.69 25.85
C ASP A 334 9.84 -3.30 26.78
N ALA A 335 10.31 -2.51 27.75
CA ALA A 335 11.30 -2.95 28.72
C ALA A 335 10.75 -3.96 29.74
N ALA A 336 9.44 -3.96 30.04
CA ALA A 336 8.83 -4.94 30.95
C ALA A 336 8.78 -6.30 30.28
N ALA A 337 8.17 -6.35 29.09
CA ALA A 337 8.07 -7.60 28.33
C ALA A 337 9.47 -8.18 28.04
N LEU A 338 10.45 -7.34 27.75
CA LEU A 338 11.84 -7.77 27.59
C LEU A 338 12.42 -8.39 28.88
N ALA A 339 12.24 -7.74 30.03
CA ALA A 339 12.74 -8.25 31.31
C ALA A 339 12.09 -9.60 31.68
N GLU A 340 10.77 -9.69 31.58
CA GLU A 340 10.00 -10.92 31.86
C GLU A 340 10.44 -12.06 30.94
N ALA A 341 10.57 -11.81 29.63
CA ALA A 341 11.00 -12.80 28.66
C ALA A 341 12.45 -13.27 28.91
N LEU A 342 13.36 -12.39 29.33
CA LEU A 342 14.74 -12.77 29.66
C LEU A 342 14.79 -13.73 30.87
N VAL A 343 13.94 -13.51 31.87
CA VAL A 343 13.80 -14.41 33.02
C VAL A 343 13.18 -15.74 32.60
N GLU A 344 12.10 -15.71 31.82
CA GLU A 344 11.39 -16.89 31.33
C GLU A 344 12.29 -17.77 30.45
N ALA A 345 13.03 -17.16 29.52
CA ALA A 345 13.94 -17.84 28.60
C ALA A 345 15.14 -18.48 29.31
N SER A 346 15.59 -17.90 30.43
CA SER A 346 16.69 -18.42 31.25
C SER A 346 16.22 -19.40 32.34
N GLY A 347 14.91 -19.52 32.53
CA GLY A 347 14.28 -20.31 33.58
C GLY A 347 13.37 -21.39 33.03
N SER A 348 12.06 -21.23 33.22
CA SER A 348 11.04 -22.25 32.94
C SER A 348 11.02 -22.77 31.51
N ARG A 349 11.46 -21.97 30.52
CA ARG A 349 11.48 -22.36 29.10
C ARG A 349 12.86 -22.65 28.53
N ALA A 350 13.92 -22.56 29.33
CA ALA A 350 15.29 -22.69 28.84
C ALA A 350 15.51 -24.01 28.06
N ALA A 351 15.12 -25.16 28.62
CA ALA A 351 15.29 -26.46 27.97
C ALA A 351 14.55 -26.56 26.62
N ALA A 352 13.28 -26.15 26.58
CA ALA A 352 12.47 -26.20 25.37
C ALA A 352 13.00 -25.24 24.28
N LEU A 353 13.44 -24.03 24.66
CA LEU A 353 14.02 -23.07 23.73
C LEU A 353 15.38 -23.53 23.20
N ARG A 354 16.18 -24.25 23.99
CA ARG A 354 17.45 -24.85 23.53
C ARG A 354 17.21 -25.92 22.48
N GLU A 355 16.31 -26.84 22.73
CA GLU A 355 15.96 -27.91 21.78
C GLU A 355 15.43 -27.34 20.46
N ALA A 356 14.46 -26.42 20.54
CA ALA A 356 13.93 -25.74 19.36
C ALA A 356 15.01 -24.91 18.64
N GLY A 357 15.93 -24.30 19.40
CA GLY A 357 17.06 -23.53 18.88
C GLY A 357 17.99 -24.37 18.01
N PHE A 358 18.33 -25.60 18.43
CA PHE A 358 19.16 -26.50 17.62
C PHE A 358 18.51 -26.86 16.30
N ALA A 359 17.21 -27.22 16.32
CA ALA A 359 16.47 -27.49 15.09
C ALA A 359 16.47 -26.28 14.15
N ARG A 360 16.27 -25.07 14.71
CA ARG A 360 16.29 -23.83 13.94
C ARG A 360 17.67 -23.49 13.36
N ALA A 361 18.74 -23.78 14.11
CA ALA A 361 20.10 -23.59 13.65
C ALA A 361 20.48 -24.55 12.51
N GLU A 362 19.99 -25.80 12.57
CA GLU A 362 20.17 -26.79 11.49
C GLU A 362 19.51 -26.37 10.18
N GLU A 363 18.29 -25.80 10.24
CA GLU A 363 17.61 -25.21 9.08
C GLU A 363 18.40 -24.05 8.45
N CYS A 364 19.22 -23.36 9.25
CA CYS A 364 20.07 -22.26 8.81
C CYS A 364 21.52 -22.70 8.56
N SER A 365 21.84 -24.00 8.57
CA SER A 365 23.21 -24.48 8.34
C SER A 365 23.66 -24.19 6.89
N TRP A 366 24.97 -24.10 6.65
CA TRP A 366 25.47 -23.98 5.28
C TRP A 366 25.01 -25.13 4.36
N GLY A 367 24.85 -26.34 4.92
CA GLY A 367 24.32 -27.49 4.18
C GLY A 367 22.86 -27.30 3.75
N ALA A 368 22.00 -26.82 4.64
CA ALA A 368 20.61 -26.49 4.32
C ALA A 368 20.52 -25.35 3.29
N VAL A 369 21.25 -24.25 3.51
CA VAL A 369 21.32 -23.11 2.58
C VAL A 369 21.83 -23.56 1.20
N GLY A 370 22.81 -24.46 1.13
CA GLY A 370 23.30 -25.02 -0.13
C GLY A 370 22.22 -25.79 -0.91
N ARG A 371 21.43 -26.61 -0.22
CA ARG A 371 20.29 -27.34 -0.82
C ARG A 371 19.23 -26.38 -1.36
N ASP A 372 18.86 -25.36 -0.59
CA ASP A 372 17.87 -24.36 -1.02
C ASP A 372 18.32 -23.58 -2.27
N TYR A 373 19.61 -23.24 -2.37
CA TYR A 373 20.16 -22.60 -3.56
C TYR A 373 20.18 -23.56 -4.76
N LEU A 374 20.52 -24.84 -4.56
CA LEU A 374 20.45 -25.86 -5.61
C LEU A 374 19.03 -26.03 -6.14
N ASP A 375 18.03 -26.06 -5.26
CA ASP A 375 16.62 -26.14 -5.64
C ASP A 375 16.15 -24.88 -6.36
N LEU A 376 16.60 -23.69 -5.92
CA LEU A 376 16.37 -22.44 -6.66
C LEU A 376 16.98 -22.51 -8.06
N TYR A 377 18.21 -22.99 -8.22
CA TYR A 377 18.86 -23.12 -9.53
C TYR A 377 18.12 -24.10 -10.44
N ARG A 378 17.75 -25.28 -9.94
CA ARG A 378 16.94 -26.26 -10.67
C ARG A 378 15.60 -25.70 -11.09
N SER A 379 14.96 -24.89 -10.24
CA SER A 379 13.66 -24.30 -10.57
C SER A 379 13.70 -23.32 -11.76
N ILE A 380 14.86 -22.76 -12.09
CA ILE A 380 15.02 -21.74 -13.16
C ILE A 380 15.76 -22.25 -14.40
N VAL A 381 16.21 -23.50 -14.38
CA VAL A 381 16.87 -24.17 -15.50
C VAL A 381 15.99 -25.34 -15.92
N HIS A 382 15.53 -25.36 -17.17
CA HIS A 382 14.94 -26.58 -17.73
C HIS A 382 16.04 -27.59 -18.04
N GLU A 383 16.12 -28.67 -17.27
CA GLU A 383 16.87 -29.87 -17.64
C GLU A 383 15.92 -30.83 -18.35
N ALA A 384 16.17 -31.10 -19.64
CA ALA A 384 15.40 -32.09 -20.36
C ALA A 384 15.64 -33.47 -19.74
N SER A 385 14.73 -33.92 -18.88
CA SER A 385 14.76 -35.29 -18.36
C SER A 385 14.54 -36.27 -19.52
N VAL A 386 15.48 -37.20 -19.68
CA VAL A 386 15.42 -38.29 -20.67
C VAL A 386 14.92 -39.59 -20.00
N ALA A 387 14.66 -39.57 -18.69
CA ALA A 387 14.19 -40.76 -17.98
C ALA A 387 12.76 -41.11 -18.44
N PRO A 388 12.48 -42.39 -18.76
CA PRO A 388 11.13 -42.84 -19.06
C PRO A 388 10.32 -42.89 -17.76
N GLU A 389 9.77 -41.75 -17.35
CA GLU A 389 8.66 -41.71 -16.41
C GLU A 389 7.44 -42.41 -17.05
N PRO A 390 6.56 -43.07 -16.27
CA PRO A 390 5.30 -43.55 -16.80
C PRO A 390 4.58 -42.40 -17.50
N THR A 391 4.04 -42.63 -18.70
CA THR A 391 3.37 -41.57 -19.46
C THR A 391 2.28 -40.97 -18.57
N PRO A 392 2.37 -39.68 -18.20
CA PRO A 392 1.38 -39.08 -17.34
C PRO A 392 0.01 -39.20 -17.99
N THR A 393 -1.03 -39.40 -17.19
CA THR A 393 -2.41 -39.39 -17.68
C THR A 393 -2.72 -38.03 -18.32
N LEU A 394 -3.81 -37.93 -19.08
CA LEU A 394 -4.28 -36.67 -19.65
C LEU A 394 -5.64 -36.31 -19.06
N GLU A 395 -5.84 -35.04 -18.74
CA GLU A 395 -7.11 -34.47 -18.27
C GLU A 395 -7.50 -33.30 -19.18
N VAL A 396 -8.81 -33.09 -19.38
CA VAL A 396 -9.37 -32.00 -20.16
C VAL A 396 -10.03 -30.99 -19.22
N ILE A 397 -9.72 -29.71 -19.40
CA ILE A 397 -10.38 -28.60 -18.69
C ILE A 397 -11.09 -27.71 -19.70
N VAL A 398 -12.39 -27.52 -19.49
CA VAL A 398 -13.23 -26.63 -20.30
C VAL A 398 -13.76 -25.49 -19.43
N VAL A 399 -13.55 -24.24 -19.84
CA VAL A 399 -14.12 -23.07 -19.16
C VAL A 399 -15.37 -22.61 -19.93
N ALA A 400 -16.55 -22.87 -19.38
CA ALA A 400 -17.82 -22.60 -20.03
C ALA A 400 -18.43 -21.25 -19.63
N TYR A 401 -19.18 -20.63 -20.55
CA TYR A 401 -19.96 -19.42 -20.29
C TYR A 401 -21.15 -19.29 -21.27
N GLY A 402 -22.38 -19.43 -20.76
CA GLY A 402 -23.60 -18.96 -21.43
C GLY A 402 -24.23 -19.85 -22.51
N SER A 403 -23.48 -20.71 -23.21
CA SER A 403 -24.00 -21.50 -24.35
C SER A 403 -23.87 -23.02 -24.13
N PRO A 404 -24.90 -23.69 -23.57
CA PRO A 404 -24.92 -25.15 -23.41
C PRO A 404 -24.76 -25.93 -24.73
N GLU A 405 -25.27 -25.43 -25.85
CA GLU A 405 -25.21 -26.11 -27.15
C GLU A 405 -23.79 -26.17 -27.72
N LEU A 406 -23.05 -25.06 -27.61
CA LEU A 406 -21.64 -25.02 -28.01
C LEU A 406 -20.84 -25.96 -27.11
N LEU A 407 -21.08 -25.87 -25.79
CA LEU A 407 -20.44 -26.75 -24.82
C LEU A 407 -20.70 -28.24 -25.11
N ARG A 408 -21.93 -28.61 -25.47
CA ARG A 408 -22.28 -29.99 -25.87
C ARG A 408 -21.43 -30.45 -27.06
N ARG A 409 -21.36 -29.65 -28.14
CA ARG A 409 -20.53 -29.95 -29.32
C ARG A 409 -19.06 -30.15 -28.95
N ALA A 410 -18.53 -29.35 -28.02
CA ALA A 410 -17.15 -29.48 -27.55
C ALA A 410 -16.92 -30.73 -26.71
N LEU A 411 -17.90 -31.14 -25.89
CA LEU A 411 -17.76 -32.22 -24.91
C LEU A 411 -18.05 -33.61 -25.47
N GLU A 412 -19.04 -33.78 -26.34
CA GLU A 412 -19.46 -35.09 -26.88
C GLU A 412 -18.28 -35.91 -27.45
N PRO A 413 -17.35 -35.33 -28.25
CA PRO A 413 -16.23 -36.09 -28.80
C PRO A 413 -15.18 -36.51 -27.75
N VAL A 414 -15.14 -35.88 -26.59
CA VAL A 414 -14.09 -36.08 -25.56
C VAL A 414 -14.63 -36.60 -24.22
N ALA A 415 -15.93 -36.88 -24.12
CA ALA A 415 -16.59 -37.31 -22.88
C ALA A 415 -16.00 -38.60 -22.27
N GLY A 416 -15.34 -39.44 -23.08
CA GLY A 416 -14.62 -40.63 -22.62
C GLY A 416 -13.28 -40.35 -21.93
N LEU A 417 -12.83 -39.10 -21.86
CA LEU A 417 -11.62 -38.67 -21.16
C LEU A 417 -11.97 -38.13 -19.76
N PRO A 418 -11.00 -37.97 -18.84
CA PRO A 418 -11.20 -37.23 -17.60
C PRO A 418 -11.45 -35.75 -17.92
N VAL A 419 -12.71 -35.31 -17.90
CA VAL A 419 -13.11 -33.94 -18.25
C VAL A 419 -13.63 -33.20 -17.02
N THR A 420 -13.13 -31.99 -16.81
CA THR A 420 -13.63 -31.02 -15.83
C THR A 420 -14.15 -29.77 -16.55
N VAL A 421 -15.43 -29.45 -16.34
CA VAL A 421 -16.08 -28.22 -16.81
C VAL A 421 -16.15 -27.22 -15.66
N VAL A 422 -15.59 -26.03 -15.88
CA VAL A 422 -15.68 -24.89 -14.97
C VAL A 422 -16.69 -23.90 -15.54
N ASP A 423 -17.84 -23.77 -14.88
CA ASP A 423 -18.96 -22.94 -15.36
C ASP A 423 -18.89 -21.51 -14.81
N ASN A 424 -18.37 -20.58 -15.61
CA ASN A 424 -18.32 -19.16 -15.26
C ASN A 424 -19.68 -18.45 -15.33
N SER A 425 -20.75 -19.13 -15.73
CA SER A 425 -22.11 -18.59 -15.83
C SER A 425 -23.08 -19.10 -14.75
N SER A 426 -22.70 -20.14 -14.01
CA SER A 426 -23.54 -20.79 -12.98
C SER A 426 -24.94 -21.15 -13.50
N LEU A 427 -25.03 -21.63 -14.74
CA LEU A 427 -26.30 -21.94 -15.40
C LEU A 427 -26.74 -23.37 -15.09
N PRO A 428 -27.97 -23.61 -14.61
CA PRO A 428 -28.48 -24.96 -14.35
C PRO A 428 -28.36 -25.89 -15.56
N ALA A 429 -28.62 -25.40 -16.78
CA ALA A 429 -28.53 -26.18 -18.02
C ALA A 429 -27.11 -26.70 -18.30
N ILE A 430 -26.05 -25.99 -17.87
CA ILE A 430 -24.67 -26.48 -18.02
C ILE A 430 -24.38 -27.62 -17.05
N ARG A 431 -24.90 -27.52 -15.82
CA ARG A 431 -24.80 -28.61 -14.84
C ARG A 431 -25.53 -29.86 -15.32
N GLU A 432 -26.76 -29.72 -15.78
CA GLU A 432 -27.56 -30.83 -16.33
C GLU A 432 -26.84 -31.50 -17.51
N LEU A 433 -26.24 -30.73 -18.41
CA LEU A 433 -25.42 -31.26 -19.51
C LEU A 433 -24.20 -32.03 -19.00
N CYS A 434 -23.52 -31.53 -17.96
CA CYS A 434 -22.38 -32.24 -17.39
C CYS A 434 -22.79 -33.57 -16.76
N ASP A 435 -23.92 -33.58 -16.04
CA ASP A 435 -24.50 -34.79 -15.44
C ASP A 435 -24.91 -35.81 -16.51
N GLU A 436 -25.53 -35.36 -17.62
CA GLU A 436 -25.90 -36.21 -18.77
C GLU A 436 -24.68 -36.88 -19.41
N LEU A 437 -23.60 -36.13 -19.62
CA LEU A 437 -22.39 -36.62 -20.27
C LEU A 437 -21.42 -37.33 -19.30
N GLY A 438 -21.74 -37.36 -18.00
CA GLY A 438 -20.91 -37.99 -16.97
C GLY A 438 -19.56 -37.26 -16.74
N VAL A 439 -19.48 -35.96 -17.03
CA VAL A 439 -18.27 -35.15 -16.87
C VAL A 439 -18.32 -34.32 -15.57
N ARG A 440 -17.15 -33.98 -15.01
CA ARG A 440 -17.09 -33.29 -13.72
C ARG A 440 -17.46 -31.82 -13.86
N TYR A 441 -18.37 -31.34 -13.02
CA TYR A 441 -18.81 -29.94 -12.98
C TYR A 441 -18.21 -29.18 -11.79
N LEU A 442 -17.73 -27.94 -12.01
CA LEU A 442 -17.29 -27.00 -10.99
C LEU A 442 -17.94 -25.63 -11.19
N ASP A 443 -18.43 -25.02 -10.12
CA ASP A 443 -19.01 -23.68 -10.11
C ASP A 443 -18.21 -22.74 -9.18
N PRO A 444 -17.44 -21.79 -9.74
CA PRO A 444 -16.72 -20.80 -8.96
C PRO A 444 -17.63 -19.71 -8.35
N GLY A 445 -18.93 -19.70 -8.67
CA GLY A 445 -19.94 -18.76 -8.18
C GLY A 445 -19.82 -17.34 -8.77
N ARG A 446 -18.92 -17.14 -9.75
CA ARG A 446 -18.71 -15.86 -10.44
C ARG A 446 -17.99 -16.06 -11.78
N ASN A 447 -18.19 -15.13 -12.70
CA ASN A 447 -17.36 -15.05 -13.92
C ASN A 447 -16.00 -14.39 -13.61
N GLY A 448 -14.97 -15.21 -13.37
CA GLY A 448 -13.60 -14.73 -13.17
C GLY A 448 -12.81 -14.44 -14.45
N GLY A 449 -13.35 -14.80 -15.63
CA GLY A 449 -12.61 -14.83 -16.89
C GLY A 449 -11.93 -16.18 -17.15
N PHE A 450 -11.26 -16.31 -18.31
CA PHE A 450 -10.69 -17.58 -18.76
C PHE A 450 -9.54 -18.05 -17.86
N ALA A 451 -8.56 -17.19 -17.56
CA ALA A 451 -7.42 -17.53 -16.71
C ALA A 451 -7.84 -18.02 -15.30
N ALA A 452 -8.80 -17.33 -14.68
CA ALA A 452 -9.32 -17.72 -13.37
C ALA A 452 -10.08 -19.05 -13.43
N GLY A 453 -10.85 -19.28 -14.50
CA GLY A 453 -11.53 -20.57 -14.73
C GLY A 453 -10.54 -21.72 -14.88
N VAL A 454 -9.50 -21.54 -15.70
CA VAL A 454 -8.42 -22.52 -15.86
C VAL A 454 -7.74 -22.80 -14.52
N ASN A 455 -7.37 -21.77 -13.76
CA ASN A 455 -6.75 -21.93 -12.45
C ASN A 455 -7.66 -22.67 -11.45
N HIS A 456 -8.97 -22.41 -11.50
CA HIS A 456 -9.94 -23.11 -10.66
C HIS A 456 -10.01 -24.60 -11.00
N GLY A 457 -9.96 -24.95 -12.29
CA GLY A 457 -9.82 -26.34 -12.75
C GLY A 457 -8.50 -26.97 -12.30
N LEU A 458 -7.38 -26.27 -12.49
CA LEU A 458 -6.04 -26.74 -12.08
C LEU A 458 -5.89 -26.93 -10.57
N ALA A 459 -6.63 -26.17 -9.75
CA ALA A 459 -6.67 -26.36 -8.31
C ALA A 459 -7.47 -27.60 -7.89
N ASN A 460 -8.37 -28.09 -8.75
CA ASN A 460 -9.33 -29.16 -8.46
C ASN A 460 -9.18 -30.37 -9.39
N ARG A 461 -7.95 -30.66 -9.84
CA ARG A 461 -7.66 -31.70 -10.84
C ARG A 461 -8.17 -33.08 -10.45
N ILE A 462 -8.64 -33.82 -11.45
CA ILE A 462 -9.01 -35.24 -11.31
C ILE A 462 -7.74 -36.09 -11.11
N ALA A 463 -6.68 -35.80 -11.86
CA ALA A 463 -5.43 -36.54 -11.79
C ALA A 463 -4.24 -35.57 -11.58
N PRO A 464 -3.74 -35.40 -10.34
CA PRO A 464 -2.52 -34.65 -10.08
C PRO A 464 -1.35 -35.19 -10.92
N GLY A 465 -0.55 -34.32 -11.53
CA GLY A 465 0.58 -34.71 -12.39
C GLY A 465 0.26 -35.09 -13.86
N ALA A 466 -1.02 -35.21 -14.24
CA ALA A 466 -1.47 -35.36 -15.63
C ALA A 466 -1.13 -34.17 -16.56
N ASP A 467 -0.99 -34.40 -17.86
CA ASP A 467 -1.03 -33.35 -18.88
C ASP A 467 -2.44 -32.77 -19.01
N VAL A 468 -2.54 -31.49 -19.34
CA VAL A 468 -3.82 -30.76 -19.31
C VAL A 468 -4.16 -30.23 -20.69
N LEU A 469 -5.23 -30.75 -21.29
CA LEU A 469 -5.84 -30.18 -22.50
C LEU A 469 -6.80 -29.05 -22.09
N LEU A 470 -6.47 -27.82 -22.46
CA LEU A 470 -7.44 -26.73 -22.44
C LEU A 470 -8.27 -26.78 -23.73
N LEU A 471 -9.59 -26.86 -23.56
CA LEU A 471 -10.54 -26.90 -24.66
C LEU A 471 -11.59 -25.80 -24.45
N ASN A 472 -11.72 -24.91 -25.43
CA ASN A 472 -12.77 -23.89 -25.40
C ASN A 472 -14.15 -24.51 -25.70
N PRO A 473 -15.24 -23.94 -25.16
CA PRO A 473 -16.59 -24.44 -25.40
C PRO A 473 -17.07 -24.26 -26.84
N ASP A 474 -16.38 -23.48 -27.68
CA ASP A 474 -16.68 -23.30 -29.10
C ASP A 474 -15.65 -23.96 -30.03
N ALA A 475 -14.90 -24.94 -29.51
CA ALA A 475 -13.96 -25.76 -30.26
C ALA A 475 -14.26 -27.25 -30.12
N GLU A 476 -14.02 -28.01 -31.18
CA GLU A 476 -14.28 -29.45 -31.29
C GLU A 476 -12.99 -30.18 -31.70
N ILE A 477 -12.66 -31.27 -31.00
CA ILE A 477 -11.50 -32.12 -31.29
C ILE A 477 -11.80 -33.58 -30.99
N SER A 478 -11.33 -34.50 -31.83
CA SER A 478 -11.51 -35.94 -31.63
C SER A 478 -10.54 -36.52 -30.59
N VAL A 479 -10.89 -37.63 -29.93
CA VAL A 479 -9.97 -38.36 -29.02
C VAL A 479 -8.67 -38.77 -29.72
N ASP A 480 -8.75 -39.18 -31.00
CA ASP A 480 -7.58 -39.55 -31.79
C ASP A 480 -6.62 -38.38 -32.00
N ASP A 481 -7.16 -37.18 -32.26
CA ASP A 481 -6.37 -35.97 -32.40
C ASP A 481 -5.78 -35.52 -31.06
N VAL A 482 -6.52 -35.67 -29.95
CA VAL A 482 -5.98 -35.47 -28.59
C VAL A 482 -4.80 -36.41 -28.32
N ALA A 483 -4.92 -37.69 -28.70
CA ALA A 483 -3.84 -38.67 -28.56
C ALA A 483 -2.62 -38.32 -29.42
N ARG A 484 -2.82 -37.76 -30.62
CA ARG A 484 -1.73 -37.25 -31.49
C ARG A 484 -1.01 -36.07 -30.84
N LEU A 485 -1.75 -35.10 -30.28
CA LEU A 485 -1.18 -33.98 -29.55
C LEU A 485 -0.34 -34.46 -28.36
N HIS A 486 -0.88 -35.38 -27.56
CA HIS A 486 -0.18 -35.91 -26.39
C HIS A 486 1.12 -36.64 -26.76
N ARG A 487 1.07 -37.49 -27.80
CA ARG A 487 2.27 -38.16 -28.32
C ARG A 487 3.32 -37.16 -28.83
N ALA A 488 2.89 -36.13 -29.56
CA ALA A 488 3.81 -35.10 -30.08
C ALA A 488 4.43 -34.24 -28.98
N LEU A 489 3.66 -33.90 -27.94
CA LEU A 489 4.16 -33.22 -26.75
C LEU A 489 5.23 -34.06 -26.06
N ARG A 490 4.93 -35.34 -25.79
CA ARG A 490 5.81 -36.27 -25.08
C ARG A 490 7.05 -36.69 -25.86
N ALA A 491 6.98 -36.74 -27.19
CA ALA A 491 8.14 -37.03 -28.05
C ALA A 491 9.25 -35.95 -27.98
N ARG A 492 8.94 -34.74 -27.51
CA ARG A 492 9.90 -33.63 -27.40
C ARG A 492 9.96 -33.08 -25.98
N PRO A 493 11.04 -33.34 -25.22
CA PRO A 493 11.16 -32.94 -23.81
C PRO A 493 11.33 -31.42 -23.62
N ASP A 494 11.54 -30.65 -24.69
CA ASP A 494 11.67 -29.19 -24.66
C ASP A 494 10.34 -28.44 -24.88
N LEU A 495 9.23 -29.12 -25.15
CA LEU A 495 7.92 -28.50 -25.35
C LEU A 495 7.13 -28.29 -24.04
N ALA A 496 6.66 -27.07 -23.78
CA ALA A 496 5.70 -26.79 -22.72
C ALA A 496 4.25 -26.97 -23.18
N SER A 497 3.97 -26.70 -24.47
CA SER A 497 2.62 -26.86 -25.01
C SER A 497 2.58 -27.16 -26.50
N VAL A 498 1.48 -27.80 -26.92
CA VAL A 498 1.16 -28.04 -28.33
C VAL A 498 -0.30 -27.70 -28.64
N GLY A 499 -0.58 -27.39 -29.91
CA GLY A 499 -1.93 -27.16 -30.40
C GLY A 499 -2.15 -27.77 -31.80
N PRO A 500 -3.39 -28.10 -32.18
CA PRO A 500 -3.70 -28.66 -33.49
C PRO A 500 -3.78 -27.57 -34.57
N ALA A 501 -3.80 -27.99 -35.83
CA ALA A 501 -4.31 -27.14 -36.90
C ALA A 501 -5.83 -26.94 -36.72
N GLN A 502 -6.35 -25.73 -36.99
CA GLN A 502 -7.78 -25.43 -36.81
C GLN A 502 -8.42 -24.91 -38.09
N VAL A 503 -9.70 -25.26 -38.27
CA VAL A 503 -10.59 -24.72 -39.31
C VAL A 503 -11.82 -24.09 -38.66
N ASP A 504 -12.46 -23.12 -39.33
CA ASP A 504 -13.77 -22.61 -38.93
C ASP A 504 -14.91 -23.55 -39.37
N ASP A 505 -16.16 -23.23 -38.98
CA ASP A 505 -17.35 -24.02 -39.34
C ASP A 505 -17.60 -24.06 -40.87
N GLU A 506 -16.95 -23.19 -41.65
CA GLU A 506 -16.98 -23.23 -43.12
C GLU A 506 -15.74 -23.91 -43.75
N GLY A 507 -14.89 -24.54 -42.94
CA GLY A 507 -13.72 -25.30 -43.38
C GLY A 507 -12.51 -24.45 -43.77
N ARG A 508 -12.49 -23.14 -43.46
CA ARG A 508 -11.36 -22.25 -43.76
C ARG A 508 -10.31 -22.34 -42.66
N GLU A 509 -9.03 -22.36 -43.05
CA GLU A 509 -7.94 -22.46 -42.08
C GLU A 509 -7.85 -21.24 -41.16
N ALA A 510 -7.76 -21.50 -39.86
CA ALA A 510 -7.58 -20.50 -38.83
C ALA A 510 -6.11 -20.38 -38.41
N ARG A 511 -5.68 -19.17 -38.07
CA ARG A 511 -4.32 -18.94 -37.56
C ARG A 511 -4.22 -19.38 -36.09
N VAL A 512 -3.56 -20.51 -35.87
CA VAL A 512 -3.34 -21.10 -34.53
C VAL A 512 -1.98 -20.77 -33.90
N GLU A 513 -1.01 -20.32 -34.70
CA GLU A 513 0.32 -19.94 -34.23
C GLU A 513 0.55 -18.43 -34.34
N TRP A 514 0.95 -17.83 -33.22
CA TRP A 514 1.19 -16.40 -33.12
C TRP A 514 2.57 -16.13 -32.56
N TRP A 515 3.18 -15.03 -32.99
CA TRP A 515 4.40 -14.53 -32.40
C TRP A 515 4.12 -13.97 -31.00
N LEU A 516 4.97 -14.27 -30.03
CA LEU A 516 4.91 -13.62 -28.72
C LEU A 516 4.95 -12.10 -28.90
N PRO A 517 4.09 -11.34 -28.20
CA PRO A 517 4.07 -9.90 -28.34
C PRO A 517 5.41 -9.28 -27.91
N SER A 518 5.93 -8.33 -28.69
CA SER A 518 7.11 -7.56 -28.32
C SER A 518 7.01 -6.12 -28.83
N PRO A 519 7.66 -5.14 -28.17
CA PRO A 519 7.63 -3.76 -28.62
C PRO A 519 8.19 -3.58 -30.04
N SER A 520 9.26 -4.29 -30.39
CA SER A 520 9.84 -4.28 -31.74
C SER A 520 8.97 -5.04 -32.75
N GLY A 521 8.43 -6.21 -32.36
CA GLY A 521 7.53 -6.99 -33.21
C GLY A 521 6.28 -6.19 -33.60
N THR A 522 5.77 -5.39 -32.68
CA THR A 522 4.65 -4.47 -32.92
C THR A 522 4.95 -3.45 -34.04
N TRP A 523 6.17 -2.93 -34.11
CA TRP A 523 6.58 -2.01 -35.18
C TRP A 523 6.73 -2.71 -36.51
N LEU A 524 7.32 -3.91 -36.52
CA LEU A 524 7.42 -4.71 -37.74
C LEU A 524 6.03 -5.04 -38.31
N GLU A 525 5.06 -5.36 -37.45
CA GLU A 525 3.65 -5.54 -37.87
C GLU A 525 3.02 -4.24 -38.36
N ALA A 526 3.24 -3.12 -37.67
CA ALA A 526 2.72 -1.82 -38.07
C ALA A 526 3.21 -1.40 -39.46
N LEU A 527 4.45 -1.72 -39.79
CA LEU A 527 5.11 -1.43 -41.07
C LEU A 527 4.86 -2.49 -42.17
N GLY A 528 4.12 -3.57 -41.87
CA GLY A 528 3.89 -4.67 -42.83
C GLY A 528 5.09 -5.60 -43.03
N LEU A 529 6.11 -5.51 -42.17
CA LEU A 529 7.35 -6.28 -42.18
C LEU A 529 7.30 -7.48 -41.21
N ALA A 530 6.12 -8.02 -40.94
CA ALA A 530 5.93 -9.12 -39.98
C ALA A 530 6.74 -10.39 -40.34
N ARG A 531 7.08 -10.59 -41.63
CA ARG A 531 7.93 -11.69 -42.11
C ARG A 531 9.38 -11.62 -41.62
N LEU A 532 9.85 -10.45 -41.19
CA LEU A 532 11.19 -10.27 -40.64
C LEU A 532 11.27 -10.57 -39.13
N ARG A 533 10.13 -10.88 -38.50
CA ARG A 533 10.09 -11.22 -37.07
C ARG A 533 10.86 -12.52 -36.83
N ARG A 534 11.58 -12.54 -35.71
CA ARG A 534 12.29 -13.71 -35.16
C ARG A 534 11.95 -13.92 -33.69
N ASP A 535 10.82 -13.37 -33.25
CA ASP A 535 10.31 -13.60 -31.90
C ASP A 535 9.92 -15.09 -31.76
N PRO A 536 9.89 -15.67 -30.55
CA PRO A 536 9.34 -17.00 -30.36
C PRO A 536 7.83 -17.01 -30.63
N SER A 537 7.28 -18.16 -31.01
CA SER A 537 5.86 -18.36 -31.22
C SER A 537 5.19 -19.06 -30.03
N TYR A 538 3.86 -18.99 -29.99
CA TYR A 538 2.99 -19.72 -29.07
C TYR A 538 1.73 -20.18 -29.83
N VAL A 539 1.07 -21.21 -29.29
CA VAL A 539 -0.20 -21.75 -29.79
C VAL A 539 -1.38 -21.11 -29.04
N ILE A 540 -2.50 -20.87 -29.74
CA ILE A 540 -3.69 -20.24 -29.15
C ILE A 540 -4.44 -21.17 -28.19
N GLY A 541 -5.13 -20.58 -27.22
CA GLY A 541 -5.82 -21.30 -26.14
C GLY A 541 -7.13 -22.00 -26.51
N SER A 542 -7.62 -21.92 -27.76
CA SER A 542 -8.88 -22.57 -28.16
C SER A 542 -8.81 -24.09 -28.07
N VAL A 543 -7.66 -24.67 -28.43
CA VAL A 543 -7.29 -26.06 -28.15
C VAL A 543 -5.79 -26.08 -27.88
N MET A 544 -5.39 -26.28 -26.62
CA MET A 544 -3.98 -26.24 -26.21
C MET A 544 -3.69 -27.33 -25.17
N LEU A 545 -2.78 -28.24 -25.49
CA LEU A 545 -2.30 -29.25 -24.55
C LEU A 545 -1.04 -28.75 -23.84
N LEU A 546 -1.08 -28.78 -22.50
CA LEU A 546 -0.05 -28.30 -21.60
C LEU A 546 0.66 -29.47 -20.92
N ARG A 547 2.00 -29.38 -20.86
CA ARG A 547 2.84 -30.32 -20.13
C ARG A 547 2.73 -30.09 -18.61
N ALA A 548 2.52 -31.15 -17.83
CA ALA A 548 2.42 -31.11 -16.37
C ALA A 548 3.67 -30.48 -15.71
N GLU A 549 4.85 -30.93 -16.12
CA GLU A 549 6.14 -30.46 -15.60
C GLU A 549 6.34 -28.96 -15.89
N ALA A 550 5.89 -28.50 -17.07
CA ALA A 550 5.91 -27.09 -17.41
C ALA A 550 4.91 -26.29 -16.58
N LEU A 551 3.71 -26.82 -16.30
CA LEU A 551 2.73 -26.17 -15.42
C LEU A 551 3.28 -25.98 -13.99
N GLU A 552 3.96 -26.99 -13.45
CA GLU A 552 4.58 -26.92 -12.13
C GLU A 552 5.73 -25.92 -12.07
N GLN A 553 6.61 -25.92 -13.09
CA GLN A 553 7.77 -25.03 -13.12
C GLN A 553 7.39 -23.57 -13.43
N VAL A 554 6.51 -23.34 -14.41
CA VAL A 554 6.12 -22.01 -14.89
C VAL A 554 5.13 -21.34 -13.94
N GLY A 555 4.33 -22.14 -13.24
CA GLY A 555 3.18 -21.71 -12.45
C GLY A 555 1.94 -21.45 -13.30
N TRP A 556 0.86 -21.10 -12.62
CA TRP A 556 -0.49 -20.99 -13.19
C TRP A 556 -0.69 -19.74 -14.09
N PHE A 557 -1.88 -19.59 -14.65
CA PHE A 557 -2.23 -18.46 -15.51
C PHE A 557 -2.43 -17.18 -14.67
N ASP A 558 -2.10 -16.02 -15.24
CA ASP A 558 -2.25 -14.74 -14.54
C ASP A 558 -3.70 -14.23 -14.64
N GLU A 559 -4.41 -14.21 -13.52
CA GLU A 559 -5.82 -13.79 -13.45
C GLU A 559 -6.03 -12.29 -13.72
N GLN A 560 -4.98 -11.50 -13.88
CA GLN A 560 -5.09 -10.12 -14.38
C GLN A 560 -5.60 -10.06 -15.84
N TYR A 561 -5.49 -11.17 -16.56
CA TYR A 561 -6.02 -11.35 -17.91
C TYR A 561 -7.40 -12.00 -17.81
N PHE A 562 -8.44 -11.18 -17.94
CA PHE A 562 -9.83 -11.65 -17.92
C PHE A 562 -10.17 -12.47 -19.18
N LEU A 563 -9.71 -11.99 -20.35
CA LEU A 563 -9.90 -12.63 -21.64
C LEU A 563 -8.80 -12.16 -22.61
N TYR A 564 -8.24 -13.07 -23.39
CA TYR A 564 -7.10 -12.89 -24.30
C TYR A 564 -5.76 -12.60 -23.63
N ALA A 565 -4.70 -13.16 -24.23
CA ALA A 565 -3.29 -12.98 -23.87
C ALA A 565 -2.85 -13.62 -22.54
N GLU A 566 -3.76 -14.32 -21.84
CA GLU A 566 -3.41 -15.20 -20.72
C GLU A 566 -2.49 -16.35 -21.15
N GLU A 567 -2.76 -16.97 -22.30
CA GLU A 567 -1.94 -18.02 -22.87
C GLU A 567 -0.62 -17.47 -23.42
N ALA A 568 -0.65 -16.24 -23.97
CA ALA A 568 0.56 -15.55 -24.41
C ALA A 568 1.47 -15.21 -23.21
N ASP A 569 0.90 -14.80 -22.07
CA ASP A 569 1.64 -14.56 -20.83
C ASP A 569 2.29 -15.83 -20.31
N TRP A 570 1.52 -16.91 -20.21
CA TRP A 570 2.02 -18.20 -19.74
C TRP A 570 3.13 -18.73 -20.65
N ALA A 571 2.92 -18.71 -21.98
CA ALA A 571 3.92 -19.10 -22.96
C ALA A 571 5.19 -18.23 -22.91
N TYR A 572 5.05 -16.92 -22.70
CA TYR A 572 6.20 -16.05 -22.52
C TYR A 572 7.04 -16.41 -21.29
N ARG A 573 6.38 -16.75 -20.16
CA ARG A 573 7.08 -17.21 -18.94
C ARG A 573 7.74 -18.57 -19.16
N ALA A 574 7.05 -19.51 -19.80
CA ALA A 574 7.62 -20.81 -20.16
C ALA A 574 8.85 -20.65 -21.05
N HIS A 575 8.78 -19.80 -22.07
CA HIS A 575 9.90 -19.52 -22.96
C HIS A 575 11.12 -18.95 -22.22
N ARG A 576 10.91 -18.09 -21.20
CA ARG A 576 12.01 -17.56 -20.39
C ARG A 576 12.73 -18.62 -19.56
N LEU A 577 12.07 -19.73 -19.26
CA LEU A 577 12.63 -20.89 -18.55
C LEU A 577 13.24 -21.93 -19.51
N GLY A 578 13.20 -21.67 -20.82
CA GLY A 578 13.81 -22.53 -21.85
C GLY A 578 12.82 -23.41 -22.62
N TRP A 579 11.53 -23.40 -22.25
CA TRP A 579 10.50 -24.17 -22.94
C TRP A 579 10.15 -23.62 -24.33
N ARG A 580 9.58 -24.50 -25.16
CA ARG A 580 9.08 -24.19 -26.50
C ARG A 580 7.62 -24.56 -26.67
N HIS A 581 7.03 -24.08 -27.75
CA HIS A 581 5.65 -24.33 -28.13
C HIS A 581 5.61 -24.77 -29.60
N ALA A 582 4.65 -25.60 -29.98
CA ALA A 582 4.56 -26.06 -31.37
C ALA A 582 3.13 -26.38 -31.81
N VAL A 583 2.85 -26.12 -33.08
CA VAL A 583 1.66 -26.69 -33.76
C VAL A 583 1.97 -28.12 -34.18
N VAL A 584 0.97 -29.00 -34.10
CA VAL A 584 1.00 -30.37 -34.59
C VAL A 584 0.05 -30.44 -35.79
N PRO A 585 0.56 -30.28 -37.03
CA PRO A 585 -0.28 -30.20 -38.23
C PRO A 585 -1.10 -31.47 -38.51
N GLU A 586 -0.68 -32.60 -37.97
CA GLU A 586 -1.33 -33.90 -38.13
C GLU A 586 -2.58 -34.06 -37.25
N ALA A 587 -2.79 -33.15 -36.29
CA ALA A 587 -3.99 -33.09 -35.46
C ALA A 587 -4.90 -31.95 -35.94
N ARG A 588 -6.20 -32.20 -36.04
CA ARG A 588 -7.19 -31.21 -36.51
C ARG A 588 -8.26 -30.92 -35.46
N ALA A 589 -8.71 -29.67 -35.41
CA ALA A 589 -9.84 -29.23 -34.60
C ALA A 589 -10.70 -28.22 -35.37
N VAL A 590 -11.98 -28.14 -35.04
CA VAL A 590 -12.91 -27.12 -35.57
C VAL A 590 -13.08 -26.04 -34.50
N HIS A 591 -13.05 -24.77 -34.87
CA HIS A 591 -13.25 -23.66 -33.95
C HIS A 591 -14.19 -22.62 -34.57
N VAL A 592 -15.41 -22.55 -34.04
CA VAL A 592 -16.51 -21.74 -34.58
C VAL A 592 -16.24 -20.24 -34.44
N GLY A 593 -15.55 -19.84 -33.34
CA GLY A 593 -15.32 -18.44 -33.01
C GLY A 593 -16.60 -17.67 -32.61
N ALA A 594 -17.70 -18.38 -32.35
CA ALA A 594 -19.00 -17.85 -31.98
C ALA A 594 -19.15 -17.58 -30.46
N GLY A 595 -18.23 -18.03 -29.61
CA GLY A 595 -18.36 -18.04 -28.14
C GLY A 595 -18.38 -16.67 -27.42
N THR A 596 -18.52 -15.55 -28.13
CA THR A 596 -18.69 -14.23 -27.50
C THR A 596 -19.75 -13.42 -28.21
N GLY A 597 -21.03 -13.74 -27.98
CA GLY A 597 -22.21 -12.98 -28.44
C GLY A 597 -22.32 -11.56 -27.86
N GLY A 598 -21.30 -10.73 -28.07
CA GLY A 598 -21.22 -9.36 -27.59
C GLY A 598 -20.71 -8.39 -28.65
N ASP A 599 -20.99 -7.10 -28.44
CA ASP A 599 -20.58 -5.99 -29.30
C ASP A 599 -19.14 -6.17 -29.83
N PRO A 600 -18.93 -6.26 -31.16
CA PRO A 600 -17.59 -6.38 -31.76
C PRO A 600 -16.60 -5.32 -31.26
N ARG A 601 -17.08 -4.13 -30.86
CA ARG A 601 -16.25 -3.07 -30.28
C ARG A 601 -15.74 -3.41 -28.89
N ARG A 602 -16.57 -4.07 -28.07
CA ARG A 602 -16.19 -4.58 -26.75
C ARG A 602 -15.12 -5.66 -26.88
N ARG A 603 -15.29 -6.60 -27.82
CA ARG A 603 -14.29 -7.66 -28.10
C ARG A 603 -12.94 -7.08 -28.51
N GLU A 604 -12.94 -6.11 -29.45
CA GLU A 604 -11.73 -5.42 -29.88
C GLU A 604 -11.06 -4.64 -28.72
N ALA A 605 -11.86 -4.03 -27.83
CA ALA A 605 -11.34 -3.34 -26.66
C ALA A 605 -10.68 -4.30 -25.65
N HIS A 606 -11.30 -5.45 -25.33
CA HIS A 606 -10.71 -6.46 -24.45
C HIS A 606 -9.39 -7.00 -25.02
N PHE A 607 -9.38 -7.40 -26.29
CA PHE A 607 -8.17 -7.93 -26.95
C PHE A 607 -6.99 -6.96 -26.86
N HIS A 608 -7.17 -5.70 -27.26
CA HIS A 608 -6.09 -4.72 -27.22
C HIS A 608 -5.74 -4.26 -25.80
N ALA A 609 -6.67 -4.29 -24.85
CA ALA A 609 -6.40 -4.02 -23.44
C ALA A 609 -5.52 -5.11 -22.82
N SER A 610 -5.78 -6.38 -23.14
CA SER A 610 -4.92 -7.48 -22.71
C SER A 610 -3.52 -7.42 -23.33
N GLN A 611 -3.39 -6.99 -24.59
CA GLN A 611 -2.07 -6.71 -25.19
C GLN A 611 -1.35 -5.54 -24.49
N GLU A 612 -2.06 -4.49 -24.08
CA GLU A 612 -1.48 -3.42 -23.25
C GLU A 612 -1.00 -3.95 -21.88
N ARG A 613 -1.79 -4.82 -21.21
CA ARG A 613 -1.39 -5.46 -19.95
C ARG A 613 -0.11 -6.27 -20.14
N PHE A 614 -0.05 -7.12 -21.16
CA PHE A 614 1.12 -7.93 -21.51
C PHE A 614 2.37 -7.08 -21.73
N LEU A 615 2.30 -6.07 -22.59
CA LEU A 615 3.46 -5.22 -22.89
C LEU A 615 3.93 -4.44 -21.67
N ARG A 616 3.01 -4.01 -20.80
CA ARG A 616 3.36 -3.36 -19.54
C ARG A 616 3.99 -4.31 -18.52
N LYS A 617 3.48 -5.55 -18.41
CA LYS A 617 4.00 -6.58 -17.52
C LYS A 617 5.44 -6.94 -17.87
N HIS A 618 5.68 -7.31 -19.14
CA HIS A 618 6.97 -7.87 -19.56
C HIS A 618 7.99 -6.83 -20.04
N PHE A 619 7.55 -5.70 -20.61
CA PHE A 619 8.42 -4.67 -21.19
C PHE A 619 8.31 -3.30 -20.50
N GLY A 620 7.45 -3.17 -19.50
CA GLY A 620 7.25 -1.95 -18.73
C GLY A 620 6.57 -0.82 -19.51
N THR A 621 6.41 0.33 -18.85
CA THR A 621 5.74 1.50 -19.44
C THR A 621 6.44 2.01 -20.70
N ALA A 622 7.77 2.01 -20.74
CA ALA A 622 8.52 2.48 -21.90
C ALA A 622 8.32 1.56 -23.11
N GLY A 623 8.44 0.24 -22.92
CA GLY A 623 8.15 -0.74 -23.97
C GLY A 623 6.71 -0.65 -24.48
N TRP A 624 5.75 -0.45 -23.58
CA TRP A 624 4.36 -0.18 -23.96
C TRP A 624 4.21 1.11 -24.77
N GLN A 625 4.76 2.26 -24.34
CA GLN A 625 4.61 3.50 -25.12
C GLN A 625 5.23 3.38 -26.50
N TRP A 626 6.35 2.66 -26.62
CA TRP A 626 6.97 2.38 -27.91
C TRP A 626 6.06 1.53 -28.81
N ALA A 627 5.53 0.41 -28.30
CA ALA A 627 4.60 -0.44 -29.02
C ALA A 627 3.30 0.30 -29.40
N ARG A 628 2.78 1.10 -28.47
CA ARG A 628 1.58 1.93 -28.65
C ARG A 628 1.76 2.94 -29.78
N ALA A 629 2.91 3.58 -29.88
CA ALA A 629 3.23 4.51 -30.96
C ALA A 629 3.20 3.79 -32.32
N GLY A 630 3.80 2.60 -32.40
CA GLY A 630 3.76 1.77 -33.61
C GLY A 630 2.34 1.37 -34.02
N GLN A 631 1.52 0.87 -33.07
CA GLN A 631 0.12 0.52 -33.36
C GLN A 631 -0.72 1.71 -33.78
N TRP A 632 -0.56 2.85 -33.09
CA TRP A 632 -1.29 4.07 -33.42
C TRP A 632 -0.92 4.59 -34.81
N LEU A 633 0.37 4.65 -35.13
CA LEU A 633 0.85 5.09 -36.45
C LEU A 633 0.40 4.14 -37.54
N GLY A 634 0.62 2.83 -37.38
CA GLY A 634 0.24 1.83 -38.38
C GLY A 634 -1.27 1.80 -38.62
N ALA A 635 -2.09 1.93 -37.57
CA ALA A 635 -3.53 2.04 -37.71
C ALA A 635 -3.94 3.35 -38.41
N THR A 636 -3.29 4.47 -38.10
CA THR A 636 -3.57 5.77 -38.75
C THR A 636 -3.24 5.72 -40.24
N VAL A 637 -2.08 5.18 -40.63
CA VAL A 637 -1.71 5.02 -42.05
C VAL A 637 -2.72 4.13 -42.77
N ARG A 638 -3.03 2.94 -42.22
CA ARG A 638 -4.04 2.04 -42.81
C ARG A 638 -5.42 2.68 -42.93
N SER A 639 -5.75 3.60 -42.04
CA SER A 639 -7.02 4.32 -42.05
C SER A 639 -7.19 5.31 -43.20
N ILE A 640 -6.05 5.75 -43.76
CA ILE A 640 -5.97 6.65 -44.92
C ILE A 640 -5.91 5.82 -46.21
N VAL A 641 -5.12 4.73 -46.22
CA VAL A 641 -4.81 3.96 -47.43
C VAL A 641 -5.87 2.90 -47.78
N LEU A 642 -6.55 2.32 -46.79
CA LEU A 642 -7.52 1.24 -47.03
C LEU A 642 -8.94 1.79 -47.22
N PRO A 643 -9.67 1.40 -48.28
CA PRO A 643 -11.06 1.81 -48.48
C PRO A 643 -12.06 1.01 -47.63
N GLY A 644 -13.30 1.50 -47.58
CA GLY A 644 -14.46 0.78 -47.02
C GLY A 644 -14.37 0.43 -45.53
N GLU A 645 -14.89 -0.73 -45.15
CA GLU A 645 -14.89 -1.23 -43.77
C GLU A 645 -13.48 -1.40 -43.19
N ARG A 646 -12.50 -1.78 -44.01
CA ARG A 646 -11.10 -1.96 -43.57
C ARG A 646 -10.49 -0.63 -43.11
N GLY A 647 -10.75 0.46 -43.84
CA GLY A 647 -10.36 1.82 -43.43
C GLY A 647 -11.08 2.28 -42.17
N ARG A 648 -12.40 2.02 -42.06
CA ARG A 648 -13.19 2.36 -40.85
C ARG A 648 -12.70 1.61 -39.61
N ALA A 649 -12.39 0.32 -39.72
CA ALA A 649 -11.79 -0.48 -38.65
C ALA A 649 -10.42 0.07 -38.21
N ALA A 650 -9.57 0.45 -39.17
CA ALA A 650 -8.28 1.06 -38.87
C ALA A 650 -8.41 2.40 -38.13
N ARG A 651 -9.39 3.26 -38.49
CA ARG A 651 -9.69 4.50 -37.72
C ARG A 651 -10.11 4.21 -36.29
N ARG A 652 -11.00 3.23 -36.08
CA ARG A 652 -11.42 2.82 -34.73
C ARG A 652 -10.24 2.35 -33.89
N ARG A 653 -9.35 1.54 -34.47
CA ARG A 653 -8.12 1.08 -33.84
C ARG A 653 -7.16 2.23 -33.51
N ALA A 654 -6.99 3.20 -34.41
CA ALA A 654 -6.19 4.39 -34.14
C ALA A 654 -6.77 5.19 -32.95
N ALA A 655 -8.09 5.37 -32.88
CA ALA A 655 -8.74 6.02 -31.76
C ALA A 655 -8.56 5.26 -30.43
N LEU A 656 -8.68 3.93 -30.46
CA LEU A 656 -8.45 3.04 -29.32
C LEU A 656 -7.04 3.21 -28.75
N TYR A 657 -6.00 3.13 -29.59
CA TYR A 657 -4.61 3.32 -29.16
C TYR A 657 -4.31 4.76 -28.75
N ARG A 658 -4.96 5.78 -29.34
CA ARG A 658 -4.85 7.18 -28.89
C ARG A 658 -5.40 7.40 -27.49
N LEU A 659 -6.53 6.77 -27.14
CA LEU A 659 -7.14 6.88 -25.81
C LEU A 659 -6.46 5.98 -24.76
N GLY A 660 -5.96 4.82 -25.19
CA GLY A 660 -5.38 3.78 -24.35
C GLY A 660 -6.33 2.59 -24.19
N PRO A 661 -6.02 1.40 -24.72
CA PRO A 661 -6.92 0.24 -24.70
C PRO A 661 -7.52 -0.13 -23.34
N VAL A 662 -6.70 -0.20 -22.27
CA VAL A 662 -7.19 -0.53 -20.91
C VAL A 662 -8.21 0.50 -20.40
N ARG A 663 -8.05 1.78 -20.77
CA ARG A 663 -9.02 2.83 -20.38
C ARG A 663 -10.34 2.69 -21.11
N VAL A 664 -10.31 2.24 -22.36
CA VAL A 664 -11.52 2.03 -23.17
C VAL A 664 -12.27 0.81 -22.65
N GLU A 665 -11.58 -0.30 -22.37
CA GLU A 665 -12.18 -1.47 -21.74
C GLU A 665 -12.87 -1.13 -20.39
N ALA A 666 -12.22 -0.32 -19.55
CA ALA A 666 -12.79 0.10 -18.27
C ALA A 666 -14.10 0.91 -18.40
N ARG A 667 -14.34 1.57 -19.53
CA ARG A 667 -15.62 2.27 -19.79
C ARG A 667 -16.75 1.29 -20.04
N PHE A 668 -16.50 0.20 -20.75
CA PHE A 668 -17.48 -0.87 -20.97
C PHE A 668 -17.83 -1.59 -19.66
N ARG A 669 -16.84 -1.91 -18.81
CA ARG A 669 -17.10 -2.53 -17.50
C ARG A 669 -17.94 -1.66 -16.55
N ARG A 670 -17.77 -0.34 -16.59
CA ARG A 670 -18.57 0.59 -15.78
C ARG A 670 -20.01 0.74 -16.25
N ALA A 671 -20.25 0.62 -17.56
CA ALA A 671 -21.60 0.63 -18.11
C ALA A 671 -22.40 -0.62 -17.72
N ASP A 672 -21.74 -1.76 -17.49
CA ASP A 672 -22.38 -2.99 -16.99
C ASP A 672 -22.66 -2.90 -15.48
N ALA A 673 -21.73 -2.34 -14.69
CA ALA A 673 -21.89 -2.21 -13.24
C ALA A 673 -23.06 -1.29 -12.82
N SER A 674 -23.46 -0.35 -13.68
CA SER A 674 -24.66 0.47 -13.44
C SER A 674 -26.00 -0.28 -13.57
N GLY A 675 -26.00 -1.55 -13.99
CA GLY A 675 -27.21 -2.38 -14.13
C GLY A 675 -27.38 -3.47 -13.07
N SER A 676 -26.40 -3.69 -12.18
CA SER A 676 -26.44 -4.80 -11.22
C SER A 676 -25.39 -4.59 -10.12
N GLU A 677 -25.73 -3.96 -9.00
CA GLU A 677 -24.90 -4.00 -7.78
C GLU A 677 -25.76 -4.19 -6.52
N SER A 678 -25.53 -5.31 -5.82
CA SER A 678 -25.68 -5.39 -4.37
C SER A 678 -24.41 -4.76 -3.77
N ALA A 679 -24.54 -3.59 -3.14
CA ALA A 679 -23.43 -2.79 -2.64
C ALA A 679 -22.78 -3.38 -1.38
N ALA A 680 -21.46 -3.45 -1.36
CA ALA A 680 -20.69 -3.75 -0.14
C ALA A 680 -20.53 -2.45 0.68
N THR A 681 -20.98 -2.46 1.93
CA THR A 681 -20.98 -1.30 2.83
C THR A 681 -19.56 -0.86 3.18
N VAL A 682 -19.24 0.44 3.02
CA VAL A 682 -17.97 1.04 3.45
C VAL A 682 -17.91 1.13 4.98
N ARG A 683 -16.87 0.59 5.60
CA ARG A 683 -16.67 0.51 7.06
C ARG A 683 -15.48 1.34 7.57
N ARG A 684 -14.45 1.63 6.76
CA ARG A 684 -13.24 2.38 7.20
C ARG A 684 -13.08 3.70 6.46
N ILE A 685 -13.30 4.82 7.13
CA ILE A 685 -13.46 6.13 6.48
C ILE A 685 -12.41 7.11 6.99
N ALA A 686 -11.63 7.69 6.07
CA ALA A 686 -10.72 8.78 6.40
C ALA A 686 -11.37 10.12 6.03
N LEU A 687 -11.72 10.93 7.03
CA LEU A 687 -12.23 12.29 6.84
C LEU A 687 -11.06 13.24 6.62
N VAL A 688 -10.90 13.75 5.40
CA VAL A 688 -9.76 14.55 4.97
C VAL A 688 -10.12 16.04 5.00
N THR A 689 -9.64 16.79 5.99
CA THR A 689 -10.03 18.18 6.25
C THR A 689 -8.89 19.18 6.02
N SER A 690 -9.25 20.43 5.73
CA SER A 690 -8.32 21.56 5.52
C SER A 690 -7.63 22.03 6.82
N SER A 691 -8.29 21.80 7.95
CA SER A 691 -7.89 22.20 9.30
C SER A 691 -8.69 21.39 10.32
N TYR A 692 -8.14 21.26 11.52
CA TYR A 692 -8.75 20.56 12.65
C TYR A 692 -8.10 21.04 13.96
N ALA A 693 -8.58 20.56 15.13
CA ALA A 693 -8.05 20.90 16.45
C ALA A 693 -6.50 20.86 16.48
N PRO A 694 -5.81 21.91 16.99
CA PRO A 694 -6.30 22.97 17.86
C PRO A 694 -6.90 24.20 17.13
N HIS A 695 -7.06 24.15 15.81
CA HIS A 695 -7.80 25.19 15.10
C HIS A 695 -9.31 25.02 15.34
N PHE A 696 -10.00 26.14 15.56
CA PHE A 696 -11.44 26.18 15.80
C PHE A 696 -12.14 26.95 14.68
N GLY A 697 -13.29 26.45 14.25
CA GLY A 697 -14.13 27.02 13.21
C GLY A 697 -15.31 26.09 12.90
N GLY A 698 -16.25 26.56 12.07
CA GLY A 698 -17.48 25.81 11.79
C GLY A 698 -17.25 24.51 11.03
N VAL A 699 -16.28 24.48 10.11
CA VAL A 699 -15.90 23.25 9.38
C VAL A 699 -15.17 22.28 10.30
N GLU A 700 -14.27 22.78 11.13
CA GLU A 700 -13.52 22.00 12.10
C GLU A 700 -14.47 21.32 13.10
N GLU A 701 -15.44 22.08 13.63
CA GLU A 701 -16.46 21.56 14.55
C GLU A 701 -17.37 20.54 13.86
N HIS A 702 -17.81 20.79 12.64
CA HIS A 702 -18.61 19.83 11.86
C HIS A 702 -17.89 18.50 11.67
N VAL A 703 -16.62 18.54 11.22
CA VAL A 703 -15.83 17.31 11.04
C VAL A 703 -15.60 16.63 12.38
N ARG A 704 -15.41 17.38 13.48
CA ARG A 704 -15.22 16.83 14.82
C ARG A 704 -16.43 16.04 15.28
N GLN A 705 -17.61 16.64 15.17
CA GLN A 705 -18.86 16.02 15.62
C GLN A 705 -19.26 14.85 14.74
N VAL A 706 -19.15 14.97 13.41
CA VAL A 706 -19.42 13.84 12.50
C VAL A 706 -18.45 12.69 12.75
N ALA A 707 -17.16 12.97 13.00
CA ALA A 707 -16.20 11.90 13.32
C ALA A 707 -16.54 11.21 14.64
N HIS A 708 -16.88 11.98 15.68
CA HIS A 708 -17.26 11.46 16.99
C HIS A 708 -18.50 10.57 16.87
N GLU A 709 -19.60 11.05 16.30
CA GLU A 709 -20.86 10.30 16.14
C GLU A 709 -20.69 9.02 15.30
N LEU A 710 -19.91 9.08 14.21
CA LEU A 710 -19.62 7.88 13.41
C LEU A 710 -18.74 6.88 14.17
N SER A 711 -17.84 7.35 15.04
CA SER A 711 -16.94 6.49 15.83
C SER A 711 -17.63 5.75 16.98
N GLN A 712 -18.78 6.25 17.46
CA GLN A 712 -19.58 5.57 18.50
C GLN A 712 -20.21 4.26 18.03
N ARG A 713 -20.16 3.96 16.72
CA ARG A 713 -20.76 2.76 16.15
C ARG A 713 -19.73 1.67 15.90
N PRO A 714 -20.01 0.40 16.25
CA PRO A 714 -19.06 -0.70 16.09
C PRO A 714 -18.84 -1.12 14.62
N ASP A 715 -19.74 -0.74 13.72
CA ASP A 715 -19.68 -1.09 12.29
C ASP A 715 -18.82 -0.13 11.46
N THR A 716 -18.45 1.02 12.02
CA THR A 716 -17.76 2.10 11.31
C THR A 716 -16.51 2.54 12.07
N VAL A 717 -15.36 2.52 11.40
CA VAL A 717 -14.10 3.01 11.96
C VAL A 717 -13.70 4.29 11.22
N VAL A 718 -13.50 5.38 11.95
CA VAL A 718 -13.19 6.70 11.38
C VAL A 718 -11.84 7.21 11.88
N GLU A 719 -11.06 7.79 10.97
CA GLU A 719 -9.90 8.64 11.30
C GLU A 719 -10.05 10.00 10.63
N VAL A 720 -9.59 11.06 11.29
CA VAL A 720 -9.52 12.40 10.70
C VAL A 720 -8.11 12.69 10.22
N TRP A 721 -7.95 13.05 8.96
CA TRP A 721 -6.67 13.41 8.35
C TRP A 721 -6.68 14.90 8.01
N SER A 722 -6.09 15.70 8.88
CA SER A 722 -5.97 17.15 8.69
C SER A 722 -4.67 17.50 7.98
N VAL A 723 -4.72 18.43 7.03
CA VAL A 723 -3.50 18.99 6.46
C VAL A 723 -2.85 19.99 7.41
N ASP A 724 -1.54 19.92 7.53
CA ASP A 724 -0.76 20.75 8.44
C ASP A 724 0.55 21.23 7.77
N ARG A 725 0.98 22.44 8.13
CA ARG A 725 2.16 23.10 7.55
C ARG A 725 3.44 22.91 8.35
N GLY A 726 3.41 22.11 9.41
CA GLY A 726 4.59 21.83 10.26
C GLY A 726 4.39 22.17 11.73
N GLU A 727 3.25 22.73 12.11
CA GLU A 727 2.99 23.30 13.44
C GLU A 727 2.48 22.23 14.42
N HIS A 728 1.66 21.30 13.94
CA HIS A 728 1.04 20.26 14.78
C HIS A 728 1.18 18.85 14.20
N LEU A 729 2.16 18.62 13.33
CA LEU A 729 2.42 17.30 12.72
C LEU A 729 2.45 16.18 13.75
N GLY A 730 1.77 15.08 13.44
CA GLY A 730 1.71 13.93 14.34
C GLY A 730 0.34 13.25 14.32
N THR A 731 0.18 12.27 15.20
CA THR A 731 -1.12 11.63 15.49
C THR A 731 -1.52 12.01 16.91
N ARG A 732 -2.80 12.33 17.10
CA ARG A 732 -3.39 12.70 18.39
C ARG A 732 -4.74 12.02 18.53
N ASP A 733 -5.15 11.77 19.76
CA ASP A 733 -6.53 11.44 20.07
C ASP A 733 -7.27 12.73 20.41
N VAL A 734 -8.42 12.94 19.78
CA VAL A 734 -9.33 14.06 20.07
C VAL A 734 -10.72 13.47 20.22
N ASP A 735 -11.28 13.52 21.42
CA ASP A 735 -12.61 13.01 21.75
C ASP A 735 -12.83 11.52 21.37
N GLY A 736 -11.79 10.68 21.53
CA GLY A 736 -11.81 9.25 21.18
C GLY A 736 -11.63 8.97 19.69
N VAL A 737 -11.35 10.00 18.87
CA VAL A 737 -11.09 9.87 17.44
C VAL A 737 -9.62 10.11 17.15
N VAL A 738 -9.01 9.21 16.39
CA VAL A 738 -7.62 9.36 15.94
C VAL A 738 -7.53 10.41 14.84
N VAL A 739 -6.78 11.47 15.13
CA VAL A 739 -6.50 12.60 14.24
C VAL A 739 -5.04 12.58 13.78
N ARG A 740 -4.82 12.66 12.47
CA ARG A 740 -3.49 12.74 11.87
C ARG A 740 -3.28 14.08 11.20
N HIS A 741 -2.33 14.85 11.72
CA HIS A 741 -1.85 16.10 11.11
C HIS A 741 -0.74 15.76 10.12
N LEU A 742 -1.08 15.87 8.82
CA LEU A 742 -0.24 15.40 7.73
C LEU A 742 0.46 16.55 7.00
N PRO A 743 1.77 16.43 6.71
CA PRO A 743 2.50 17.46 6.01
C PRO A 743 1.95 17.63 4.60
N THR A 744 1.65 18.87 4.22
CA THR A 744 1.01 19.18 2.93
C THR A 744 1.72 20.33 2.22
N PRO A 745 2.91 20.08 1.62
CA PRO A 745 3.66 21.12 0.93
C PRO A 745 2.90 21.65 -0.29
N LEU A 746 2.85 22.97 -0.41
CA LEU A 746 2.17 23.68 -1.49
C LEU A 746 3.14 24.02 -2.63
N PRO A 747 2.65 24.13 -3.89
CA PRO A 747 3.48 24.48 -5.04
C PRO A 747 4.31 25.75 -4.81
N ALA A 748 5.60 25.66 -5.13
CA ALA A 748 6.56 26.74 -4.92
C ALA A 748 6.26 27.97 -5.77
N ARG A 749 6.30 29.16 -5.15
CA ARG A 749 6.13 30.45 -5.83
C ARG A 749 7.46 31.15 -6.18
N ASN A 750 8.58 30.65 -5.67
CA ASN A 750 9.93 31.14 -5.96
C ASN A 750 10.99 30.03 -5.79
N LEU A 751 12.24 30.31 -6.18
CA LEU A 751 13.34 29.33 -6.19
C LEU A 751 13.68 28.78 -4.80
N ARG A 752 13.61 29.60 -3.74
CA ARG A 752 13.81 29.14 -2.34
C ARG A 752 12.67 28.20 -1.91
N SER A 753 11.43 28.51 -2.26
CA SER A 753 10.28 27.64 -2.01
C SER A 753 10.36 26.32 -2.79
N LEU A 754 11.00 26.30 -3.97
CA LEU A 754 11.19 25.09 -4.78
C LEU A 754 12.16 24.11 -4.11
N LEU A 755 13.26 24.62 -3.54
CA LEU A 755 14.20 23.81 -2.76
C LEU A 755 13.54 23.23 -1.49
N SER A 756 12.70 24.02 -0.82
CA SER A 756 11.90 23.53 0.32
C SER A 756 10.88 22.45 -0.10
N LEU A 757 10.25 22.58 -1.27
CA LEU A 757 9.33 21.59 -1.81
C LEU A 757 10.01 20.24 -2.09
N VAL A 758 11.22 20.25 -2.65
CA VAL A 758 12.02 19.01 -2.87
C VAL A 758 12.32 18.30 -1.56
N ARG A 759 12.51 19.04 -0.46
CA ARG A 759 12.76 18.48 0.88
C ARG A 759 11.49 17.96 1.58
N THR A 760 10.35 18.62 1.38
CA THR A 760 9.10 18.37 2.13
C THR A 760 8.11 17.43 1.43
N VAL A 761 8.17 17.29 0.11
CA VAL A 761 7.31 16.34 -0.63
C VAL A 761 7.57 14.87 -0.25
N PRO A 762 8.83 14.41 -0.06
CA PRO A 762 9.08 13.05 0.40
C PRO A 762 8.52 12.77 1.81
N SER A 763 8.65 13.71 2.74
CA SER A 763 8.12 13.55 4.11
C SER A 763 6.59 13.55 4.13
N ALA A 764 5.95 14.44 3.36
CA ALA A 764 4.51 14.41 3.11
C ALA A 764 4.07 13.06 2.54
N TRP A 765 4.70 12.60 1.46
CA TRP A 765 4.38 11.31 0.86
C TRP A 765 4.49 10.15 1.86
N LEU A 766 5.53 10.14 2.70
CA LEU A 766 5.73 9.12 3.73
C LEU A 766 4.65 9.19 4.81
N ALA A 767 4.33 10.36 5.34
CA ALA A 767 3.32 10.54 6.37
C ALA A 767 1.93 10.11 5.89
N TRP A 768 1.51 10.59 4.72
CA TRP A 768 0.25 10.18 4.08
C TRP A 768 0.22 8.68 3.76
N SER A 769 1.33 8.11 3.28
CA SER A 769 1.41 6.66 3.00
C SER A 769 1.38 5.81 4.27
N ARG A 770 1.96 6.28 5.38
CA ARG A 770 1.90 5.61 6.69
C ARG A 770 0.47 5.63 7.22
N ALA A 771 -0.18 6.79 7.20
CA ALA A 771 -1.59 6.95 7.57
C ALA A 771 -2.48 5.96 6.79
N ARG A 772 -2.31 5.86 5.46
CA ARG A 772 -3.03 4.86 4.66
C ARG A 772 -2.75 3.42 5.10
N ARG A 773 -1.49 3.06 5.34
CA ARG A 773 -1.13 1.67 5.66
C ARG A 773 -1.62 1.25 7.04
N SER A 774 -1.57 2.14 8.02
CA SER A 774 -2.06 1.88 9.38
C SER A 774 -3.57 1.82 9.41
N PHE A 775 -4.23 2.82 8.81
CA PHE A 775 -5.67 2.94 8.89
C PHE A 775 -6.42 2.12 7.84
N ARG A 776 -5.80 1.76 6.72
CA ARG A 776 -6.41 1.04 5.58
C ARG A 776 -7.80 1.58 5.22
N PRO A 777 -7.91 2.88 4.87
CA PRO A 777 -9.20 3.47 4.51
C PRO A 777 -9.77 2.80 3.26
N GLU A 778 -11.08 2.58 3.27
CA GLU A 778 -11.88 2.16 2.13
C GLU A 778 -12.40 3.37 1.35
N LEU A 779 -12.56 4.53 2.01
CA LEU A 779 -13.00 5.79 1.41
C LEU A 779 -12.19 6.98 1.95
N LEU A 780 -11.82 7.91 1.07
CA LEU A 780 -11.32 9.24 1.45
C LEU A 780 -12.43 10.27 1.28
N HIS A 781 -12.98 10.80 2.37
CA HIS A 781 -14.02 11.82 2.31
C HIS A 781 -13.42 13.20 2.57
N VAL A 782 -13.27 14.00 1.52
CA VAL A 782 -12.70 15.35 1.59
C VAL A 782 -13.77 16.33 2.07
N HIS A 783 -13.52 17.03 3.17
CA HIS A 783 -14.33 18.15 3.64
C HIS A 783 -13.60 19.47 3.41
N CYS A 784 -14.31 20.49 2.89
CA CYS A 784 -13.78 21.81 2.55
C CYS A 784 -12.56 21.72 1.61
N PHE A 785 -12.82 21.66 0.31
CA PHE A 785 -11.81 21.39 -0.70
C PHE A 785 -10.80 22.54 -0.82
N GLY A 786 -9.58 22.31 -0.33
CA GLY A 786 -8.44 23.17 -0.56
C GLY A 786 -7.20 22.34 -0.94
N PRO A 787 -6.03 22.62 -0.33
CA PRO A 787 -4.85 21.77 -0.45
C PRO A 787 -5.11 20.30 -0.09
N ASN A 788 -5.89 20.04 0.96
CA ASN A 788 -6.36 18.73 1.38
C ASN A 788 -7.07 17.99 0.24
N GLY A 789 -7.93 18.69 -0.51
CA GLY A 789 -8.65 18.11 -1.65
C GLY A 789 -7.75 17.76 -2.83
N VAL A 790 -6.73 18.58 -3.13
CA VAL A 790 -5.72 18.26 -4.16
C VAL A 790 -4.98 16.98 -3.79
N TYR A 791 -4.57 16.87 -2.53
CA TYR A 791 -3.91 15.67 -2.02
C TYR A 791 -4.86 14.47 -2.02
N GLY A 792 -6.08 14.61 -1.51
CA GLY A 792 -7.11 13.57 -1.54
C GLY A 792 -7.37 13.03 -2.95
N LEU A 793 -7.48 13.91 -3.96
CA LEU A 793 -7.65 13.53 -5.37
C LEU A 793 -6.43 12.76 -5.92
N VAL A 794 -5.23 13.29 -5.72
CA VAL A 794 -3.98 12.68 -6.22
C VAL A 794 -3.77 11.33 -5.56
N LEU A 795 -3.94 11.26 -4.24
CA LEU A 795 -3.74 10.07 -3.44
C LEU A 795 -4.83 9.02 -3.71
N GLY A 796 -6.10 9.42 -3.79
CA GLY A 796 -7.19 8.52 -4.21
C GLY A 796 -6.93 7.89 -5.58
N ARG A 797 -6.41 8.67 -6.54
CA ARG A 797 -5.99 8.15 -7.85
C ARG A 797 -4.80 7.20 -7.78
N LEU A 798 -3.78 7.54 -7.00
CA LEU A 798 -2.55 6.73 -6.88
C LEU A 798 -2.78 5.43 -6.11
N TRP A 799 -3.66 5.46 -5.11
CA TRP A 799 -3.97 4.33 -4.23
C TRP A 799 -5.21 3.55 -4.65
N ARG A 800 -5.91 4.00 -5.70
CA ARG A 800 -7.18 3.43 -6.19
C ARG A 800 -8.26 3.39 -5.11
N LEU A 801 -8.27 4.39 -4.23
CA LEU A 801 -9.33 4.57 -3.24
C LEU A 801 -10.44 5.44 -3.83
N PRO A 802 -11.72 5.11 -3.60
CA PRO A 802 -12.82 6.02 -3.88
C PRO A 802 -12.65 7.29 -3.05
N ILE A 803 -13.17 8.39 -3.59
CA ILE A 803 -13.17 9.69 -2.91
C ILE A 803 -14.62 10.17 -2.82
N ALA A 804 -14.97 10.81 -1.72
CA ALA A 804 -16.19 11.61 -1.57
C ALA A 804 -15.80 13.07 -1.29
N VAL A 805 -16.68 14.00 -1.58
CA VAL A 805 -16.42 15.44 -1.38
C VAL A 805 -17.62 16.10 -0.70
N THR A 806 -17.41 16.69 0.46
CA THR A 806 -18.32 17.68 1.05
C THR A 806 -17.75 19.08 0.82
N SER A 807 -18.48 19.91 0.07
CA SER A 807 -18.19 21.34 -0.01
C SER A 807 -18.95 22.07 1.10
N HIS A 808 -18.26 22.98 1.78
CA HIS A 808 -18.80 23.83 2.84
C HIS A 808 -18.98 25.29 2.38
N GLY A 809 -19.00 25.51 1.05
CA GLY A 809 -19.06 26.84 0.44
C GLY A 809 -17.71 27.50 0.24
N GLU A 810 -16.61 26.75 0.26
CA GLU A 810 -15.22 27.25 0.16
C GLU A 810 -14.86 27.93 -1.17
N THR A 811 -15.72 27.83 -2.17
CA THR A 811 -15.55 28.46 -3.50
C THR A 811 -16.18 29.84 -3.58
N SER A 812 -17.32 30.06 -2.92
CA SER A 812 -17.99 31.37 -2.86
C SER A 812 -17.69 32.16 -1.59
N ALA A 813 -17.61 31.49 -0.43
CA ALA A 813 -17.26 32.12 0.84
C ALA A 813 -15.72 32.20 1.04
N ASP A 814 -15.01 32.59 -0.03
CA ASP A 814 -13.55 32.60 -0.11
C ASP A 814 -12.98 33.96 0.32
N ASP A 815 -13.04 34.27 1.62
CA ASP A 815 -12.48 35.50 2.23
C ASP A 815 -11.04 35.80 1.78
N ARG A 816 -10.28 34.77 1.42
CA ARG A 816 -8.86 34.87 1.03
C ARG A 816 -8.63 34.83 -0.48
N GLY A 817 -9.66 34.71 -1.31
CA GLY A 817 -9.57 34.62 -2.77
C GLY A 817 -8.66 33.48 -3.28
N ALA A 818 -8.54 32.38 -2.53
CA ALA A 818 -7.76 31.21 -2.91
C ALA A 818 -8.22 30.58 -4.24
N PHE A 819 -9.52 30.39 -4.43
CA PHE A 819 -10.10 29.82 -5.64
C PHE A 819 -10.10 30.80 -6.79
N ALA A 820 -10.34 32.10 -6.53
CA ALA A 820 -10.23 33.15 -7.55
C ALA A 820 -8.81 33.20 -8.16
N ARG A 821 -7.78 33.09 -7.31
CA ARG A 821 -6.36 33.22 -7.72
C ARG A 821 -5.71 31.93 -8.22
N SER A 822 -6.31 30.75 -7.98
CA SER A 822 -5.66 29.46 -8.27
C SER A 822 -6.38 28.61 -9.30
N ALA A 823 -5.89 28.63 -10.55
CA ALA A 823 -6.37 27.74 -11.60
C ALA A 823 -6.12 26.25 -11.29
N LEU A 824 -5.13 25.94 -10.45
CA LEU A 824 -4.86 24.58 -9.98
C LEU A 824 -6.01 24.07 -9.09
N LEU A 825 -6.43 24.87 -8.10
CA LEU A 825 -7.52 24.48 -7.20
C LEU A 825 -8.82 24.28 -7.99
N ARG A 826 -9.15 25.20 -8.91
CA ARG A 826 -10.35 25.07 -9.76
C ARG A 826 -10.35 23.80 -10.62
N ARG A 827 -9.22 23.48 -11.27
CA ARG A 827 -9.09 22.27 -12.08
C ARG A 827 -9.11 21.00 -11.23
N ALA A 828 -8.49 21.03 -10.05
CA ALA A 828 -8.47 19.90 -9.13
C ALA A 828 -9.86 19.63 -8.55
N LEU A 829 -10.61 20.65 -8.13
CA LEU A 829 -11.98 20.49 -7.65
C LEU A 829 -12.89 19.89 -8.72
N ARG A 830 -12.85 20.42 -9.96
CA ARG A 830 -13.59 19.83 -11.10
C ARG A 830 -13.25 18.35 -11.33
N ALA A 831 -11.97 18.00 -11.23
CA ALA A 831 -11.52 16.62 -11.37
C ALA A 831 -11.89 15.73 -10.18
N ALA A 832 -12.00 16.30 -8.97
CA ALA A 832 -12.46 15.60 -7.78
C ALA A 832 -13.96 15.33 -7.86
N ILE A 833 -14.78 16.33 -8.20
CA ILE A 833 -16.23 16.19 -8.41
C ILE A 833 -16.52 15.12 -9.47
N ALA A 834 -15.86 15.18 -10.63
CA ALA A 834 -16.07 14.20 -11.70
C ALA A 834 -15.64 12.75 -11.36
N ARG A 835 -14.95 12.55 -10.22
CA ARG A 835 -14.47 11.24 -9.75
C ARG A 835 -15.04 10.85 -8.41
N ALA A 836 -15.71 11.77 -7.73
CA ALA A 836 -16.26 11.53 -6.42
C ALA A 836 -17.38 10.50 -6.54
N ARG A 837 -17.45 9.59 -5.59
CA ARG A 837 -18.52 8.62 -5.54
C ARG A 837 -19.85 9.28 -5.21
N PHE A 838 -19.80 10.27 -4.32
CA PHE A 838 -20.88 11.22 -4.08
C PHE A 838 -20.29 12.57 -3.69
N VAL A 839 -21.10 13.61 -3.88
CA VAL A 839 -20.79 14.98 -3.47
C VAL A 839 -21.92 15.47 -2.57
N THR A 840 -21.57 16.04 -1.44
CA THR A 840 -22.52 16.64 -0.48
C THR A 840 -22.20 18.10 -0.23
N ALA A 841 -23.19 18.86 0.20
CA ALA A 841 -23.03 20.25 0.64
C ALA A 841 -24.09 20.59 1.69
N PRO A 842 -23.92 21.65 2.49
CA PRO A 842 -24.87 21.98 3.55
C PRO A 842 -26.18 22.59 3.05
N SER A 843 -26.24 23.00 1.78
CA SER A 843 -27.39 23.65 1.14
C SER A 843 -27.40 23.38 -0.37
N GLU A 844 -28.58 23.44 -0.99
CA GLU A 844 -28.78 23.30 -2.43
C GLU A 844 -28.10 24.45 -3.19
N TRP A 845 -28.06 25.65 -2.59
CA TRP A 845 -27.35 26.81 -3.10
C TRP A 845 -25.86 26.50 -3.38
N VAL A 846 -25.18 25.82 -2.44
CA VAL A 846 -23.78 25.41 -2.65
C VAL A 846 -23.68 24.34 -3.75
N LEU A 847 -24.65 23.40 -3.83
CA LEU A 847 -24.67 22.40 -4.91
C LEU A 847 -24.86 23.06 -6.28
N ASP A 848 -25.76 24.04 -6.41
CA ASP A 848 -26.00 24.77 -7.65
C ASP A 848 -24.78 25.55 -8.11
N GLU A 849 -24.02 26.11 -7.17
CA GLU A 849 -22.73 26.73 -7.49
C GLU A 849 -21.75 25.69 -8.06
N LEU A 850 -21.67 24.50 -7.46
CA LEU A 850 -20.82 23.41 -7.97
C LEU A 850 -21.30 22.89 -9.33
N ARG A 851 -22.61 22.84 -9.59
CA ARG A 851 -23.18 22.49 -10.90
C ARG A 851 -22.76 23.51 -11.95
N THR A 852 -22.98 24.79 -11.66
CA THR A 852 -22.74 25.90 -12.58
C THR A 852 -21.25 26.12 -12.87
N SER A 853 -20.42 26.15 -11.83
CA SER A 853 -18.99 26.52 -11.94
C SER A 853 -18.06 25.32 -12.18
N TYR A 854 -18.45 24.13 -11.71
CA TYR A 854 -17.57 22.95 -11.66
C TYR A 854 -18.14 21.70 -12.34
N GLY A 855 -19.35 21.74 -12.89
CA GLY A 855 -19.92 20.65 -13.70
C GLY A 855 -20.36 19.44 -12.87
N LEU A 856 -20.86 19.67 -11.64
CA LEU A 856 -21.51 18.64 -10.85
C LEU A 856 -22.76 18.12 -11.58
N VAL A 857 -22.91 16.79 -11.68
CA VAL A 857 -24.06 16.14 -12.35
C VAL A 857 -25.05 15.53 -11.34
N GLY A 858 -24.62 15.31 -10.09
CA GLY A 858 -25.48 14.83 -9.01
C GLY A 858 -24.81 15.07 -7.66
N GLY A 859 -25.60 15.47 -6.65
CA GLY A 859 -25.15 15.77 -5.30
C GLY A 859 -26.33 15.71 -4.32
N SER A 860 -26.05 15.80 -3.02
CA SER A 860 -27.11 15.76 -2.01
C SER A 860 -26.84 16.72 -0.87
N VAL A 861 -27.89 17.36 -0.39
CA VAL A 861 -27.80 18.22 0.78
C VAL A 861 -27.64 17.37 2.03
N VAL A 862 -26.62 17.68 2.84
CA VAL A 862 -26.44 17.19 4.20
C VAL A 862 -26.17 18.42 5.05
N PRO A 863 -27.16 18.92 5.81
CA PRO A 863 -27.03 20.18 6.54
C PRO A 863 -25.95 20.09 7.62
N ASN A 864 -25.44 21.23 8.06
CA ASN A 864 -24.59 21.25 9.26
C ASN A 864 -25.44 21.01 10.50
N GLY A 865 -24.80 20.51 11.56
CA GLY A 865 -25.49 20.16 12.80
C GLY A 865 -25.25 21.15 13.94
N VAL A 866 -25.98 20.91 15.04
CA VAL A 866 -25.82 21.59 16.32
C VAL A 866 -26.06 20.58 17.46
N ALA A 867 -25.40 20.80 18.60
CA ALA A 867 -25.73 20.06 19.82
C ALA A 867 -27.12 20.47 20.32
N THR A 868 -27.94 19.52 20.77
CA THR A 868 -29.27 19.82 21.33
C THR A 868 -29.20 20.44 22.73
N THR A 869 -28.07 20.27 23.42
CA THR A 869 -27.81 20.80 24.77
C THR A 869 -26.34 21.19 24.91
N VAL A 870 -26.05 22.23 25.69
CA VAL A 870 -24.69 22.65 26.06
C VAL A 870 -24.54 22.63 27.58
N GLY A 871 -23.33 22.36 28.08
CA GLY A 871 -23.02 22.44 29.50
C GLY A 871 -23.13 23.87 30.04
N ARG A 872 -23.24 24.02 31.37
CA ARG A 872 -23.22 25.35 31.99
C ARG A 872 -21.82 25.97 31.90
N PRO A 873 -21.70 27.30 31.69
CA PRO A 873 -20.42 27.98 31.70
C PRO A 873 -19.74 27.84 33.06
N ASP A 874 -18.40 27.70 33.04
CA ASP A 874 -17.59 27.68 34.25
C ASP A 874 -17.79 29.01 35.01
N PRO A 875 -18.18 28.99 36.31
CA PRO A 875 -18.30 30.21 37.11
C PRO A 875 -17.06 31.11 37.08
N ALA A 876 -15.86 30.55 36.91
CA ALA A 876 -14.60 31.30 36.83
C ALA A 876 -14.39 32.03 35.48
N HIS A 877 -15.14 31.67 34.44
CA HIS A 877 -15.02 32.25 33.09
C HIS A 877 -16.31 32.98 32.66
N ARG A 878 -17.09 33.50 33.61
CA ARG A 878 -18.25 34.35 33.33
C ARG A 878 -17.84 35.66 32.65
N LEU A 879 -18.64 36.09 31.68
CA LEU A 879 -18.43 37.34 30.95
C LEU A 879 -19.00 38.51 31.76
N SER A 880 -18.14 39.42 32.22
CA SER A 880 -18.55 40.63 32.95
C SER A 880 -19.49 41.53 32.14
N ALA A 881 -19.44 41.46 30.81
CA ALA A 881 -20.34 42.18 29.92
C ALA A 881 -21.82 41.79 30.11
N LEU A 882 -22.10 40.62 30.68
CA LEU A 882 -23.45 40.11 30.97
C LEU A 882 -23.97 40.52 32.36
N ASP A 883 -23.14 41.16 33.20
CA ASP A 883 -23.56 41.69 34.50
C ASP A 883 -24.27 43.06 34.38
N ASP A 884 -24.12 43.72 33.22
CA ASP A 884 -24.84 44.94 32.88
C ASP A 884 -26.31 44.60 32.53
N PRO A 885 -27.30 45.21 33.20
CA PRO A 885 -28.72 44.85 33.05
C PRO A 885 -29.36 45.32 31.73
N ARG A 886 -28.64 46.12 30.93
CA ARG A 886 -29.11 46.65 29.65
C ARG A 886 -29.40 45.54 28.63
N ALA A 887 -30.52 45.64 27.92
CA ALA A 887 -30.91 44.69 26.89
C ALA A 887 -29.97 44.77 25.68
N TYR A 888 -29.70 43.64 25.02
CA TYR A 888 -28.71 43.61 23.93
C TYR A 888 -29.04 42.68 22.78
N PHE A 889 -28.58 43.03 21.58
CA PHE A 889 -28.48 42.11 20.44
C PHE A 889 -27.14 41.38 20.48
N ALA A 890 -27.13 40.11 20.08
CA ALA A 890 -25.90 39.32 19.99
C ALA A 890 -25.51 39.07 18.53
N ALA A 891 -24.22 39.06 18.23
CA ALA A 891 -23.71 38.55 16.97
C ALA A 891 -22.43 37.75 17.23
N VAL A 892 -22.36 36.52 16.74
CA VAL A 892 -21.23 35.61 17.03
C VAL A 892 -20.62 35.08 15.75
N GLY A 893 -19.29 35.11 15.65
CA GLY A 893 -18.56 34.54 14.52
C GLY A 893 -17.17 35.10 14.32
N ARG A 894 -16.44 34.56 13.34
CA ARG A 894 -15.10 35.06 12.97
C ARG A 894 -15.19 36.49 12.44
N LEU A 895 -14.40 37.44 12.95
CA LEU A 895 -14.37 38.82 12.45
C LEU A 895 -13.66 38.89 11.08
N GLY A 896 -14.40 38.62 10.02
CA GLY A 896 -13.93 38.64 8.63
C GLY A 896 -14.90 39.37 7.70
N PRO A 897 -14.44 39.80 6.51
CA PRO A 897 -15.23 40.63 5.60
C PRO A 897 -16.57 40.01 5.20
N LEU A 898 -16.62 38.70 4.92
CA LEU A 898 -17.88 38.05 4.56
C LEU A 898 -18.90 37.97 5.71
N LYS A 899 -18.48 38.13 6.97
CA LYS A 899 -19.38 38.02 8.14
C LYS A 899 -20.16 39.29 8.45
N GLY A 900 -19.85 40.42 7.79
CA GLY A 900 -20.74 41.59 7.75
C GLY A 900 -20.99 42.30 9.08
N PHE A 901 -20.11 42.18 10.07
CA PHE A 901 -20.26 42.89 11.35
C PHE A 901 -20.24 44.42 11.20
N ASP A 902 -19.56 44.93 10.19
CA ASP A 902 -19.58 46.34 9.82
C ASP A 902 -20.96 46.80 9.35
N LEU A 903 -21.66 45.96 8.56
CA LEU A 903 -23.03 46.22 8.10
C LEU A 903 -24.03 46.21 9.27
N LEU A 904 -23.82 45.33 10.25
CA LEU A 904 -24.64 45.27 11.45
C LEU A 904 -24.45 46.50 12.34
N LEU A 905 -23.21 46.97 12.53
CA LEU A 905 -22.94 48.21 13.27
C LEU A 905 -23.61 49.41 12.60
N ASP A 906 -23.48 49.48 11.28
CA ASP A 906 -24.08 50.51 10.45
C ASP A 906 -25.61 50.54 10.56
N ALA A 907 -26.25 49.38 10.55
CA ALA A 907 -27.70 49.26 10.73
C ALA A 907 -28.14 49.50 12.18
N PHE A 908 -27.33 49.08 13.17
CA PHE A 908 -27.62 49.28 14.59
C PHE A 908 -27.61 50.77 14.97
N ALA A 909 -26.69 51.56 14.40
CA ALA A 909 -26.66 53.00 14.56
C ALA A 909 -27.93 53.67 13.99
N ASP A 910 -28.41 53.20 12.84
CA ASP A 910 -29.55 53.79 12.12
C ASP A 910 -30.91 53.25 12.57
N ALA A 911 -30.94 52.18 13.36
CA ALA A 911 -32.18 51.54 13.82
C ALA A 911 -33.01 52.42 14.78
N GLY A 912 -32.44 53.48 15.36
CA GLY A 912 -33.15 54.37 16.29
C GLY A 912 -33.54 53.67 17.59
N LEU A 913 -32.78 52.66 18.02
CA LEU A 913 -33.01 51.91 19.25
C LEU A 913 -32.71 52.76 20.50
N PRO A 914 -33.43 52.54 21.62
CA PRO A 914 -33.18 53.24 22.88
C PRO A 914 -31.70 53.24 23.30
N ASP A 915 -31.23 54.34 23.91
CA ASP A 915 -29.81 54.52 24.28
C ASP A 915 -29.27 53.47 25.27
N ASP A 916 -30.16 52.80 25.99
CA ASP A 916 -29.85 51.69 26.88
C ASP A 916 -29.80 50.32 26.17
N THR A 917 -30.04 50.25 24.86
CA THR A 917 -29.87 49.02 24.07
C THR A 917 -28.42 48.87 23.59
N ARG A 918 -27.87 47.66 23.78
CA ARG A 918 -26.49 47.31 23.43
C ARG A 918 -26.38 46.32 22.26
N LEU A 919 -25.19 46.20 21.69
CA LEU A 919 -24.80 45.18 20.72
C LEU A 919 -23.52 44.47 21.20
N LEU A 920 -23.62 43.17 21.47
CA LEU A 920 -22.49 42.34 21.89
C LEU A 920 -22.02 41.47 20.73
N ILE A 921 -20.74 41.63 20.36
CA ILE A 921 -20.15 40.88 19.25
C ILE A 921 -19.09 39.92 19.80
N GLY A 922 -19.39 38.62 19.72
CA GLY A 922 -18.52 37.53 20.14
C GLY A 922 -17.69 36.99 18.98
N GLY A 923 -16.37 37.07 19.08
CA GLY A 923 -15.46 36.54 18.09
C GLY A 923 -14.13 37.28 17.97
N ASP A 924 -13.26 36.75 17.11
CA ASP A 924 -11.99 37.36 16.78
C ASP A 924 -11.66 37.12 15.31
N GLY A 925 -10.73 37.90 14.75
CA GLY A 925 -10.37 37.80 13.34
C GLY A 925 -9.65 39.03 12.79
N PRO A 926 -9.24 38.97 11.50
CA PRO A 926 -8.46 40.03 10.87
C PRO A 926 -9.14 41.40 10.85
N GLU A 927 -10.48 41.47 10.90
CA GLU A 927 -11.23 42.73 10.88
C GLU A 927 -11.40 43.38 12.27
N ARG A 928 -10.87 42.79 13.36
CA ARG A 928 -11.07 43.31 14.72
C ARG A 928 -10.82 44.82 14.82
N GLY A 929 -9.65 45.28 14.36
CA GLY A 929 -9.32 46.71 14.40
C GLY A 929 -10.18 47.58 13.49
N THR A 930 -10.72 47.03 12.39
CA THR A 930 -11.68 47.75 11.54
C THR A 930 -13.02 47.93 12.26
N ILE A 931 -13.49 46.89 12.94
CA ILE A 931 -14.73 46.91 13.71
C ILE A 931 -14.61 47.84 14.93
N GLU A 932 -13.49 47.82 15.65
CA GLU A 932 -13.22 48.75 16.76
C GLU A 932 -13.24 50.21 16.29
N ARG A 933 -12.58 50.53 15.17
CA ARG A 933 -12.64 51.88 14.59
C ARG A 933 -14.06 52.26 14.17
N ARG A 934 -14.80 51.33 13.57
CA ARG A 934 -16.18 51.60 13.13
C ARG A 934 -17.12 51.88 14.30
N ILE A 935 -16.95 51.20 15.44
CA ILE A 935 -17.68 51.51 16.67
C ILE A 935 -17.44 52.96 17.10
N THR A 936 -16.18 53.41 17.06
CA THR A 936 -15.83 54.81 17.39
C THR A 936 -16.34 55.81 16.37
N ASP A 937 -16.19 55.53 15.07
CA ASP A 937 -16.65 56.43 14.01
C ASP A 937 -18.16 56.65 14.04
N LEU A 938 -18.92 55.66 14.53
CA LEU A 938 -20.38 55.71 14.68
C LEU A 938 -20.83 56.23 16.07
N GLY A 939 -19.90 56.54 16.98
CA GLY A 939 -20.23 57.00 18.34
C GLY A 939 -20.92 55.94 19.21
N LEU A 940 -20.64 54.66 18.96
CA LEU A 940 -21.27 53.52 19.65
C LEU A 940 -20.48 53.04 20.88
N GLU A 941 -19.50 53.81 21.37
CA GLU A 941 -18.74 53.46 22.57
C GLU A 941 -19.66 53.28 23.79
N GLY A 942 -19.56 52.13 24.46
CA GLY A 942 -20.43 51.78 25.59
C GLY A 942 -21.82 51.27 25.20
N ARG A 943 -22.17 51.28 23.90
CA ARG A 943 -23.35 50.62 23.32
C ARG A 943 -22.98 49.39 22.50
N ALA A 944 -21.86 49.37 21.79
CA ALA A 944 -21.35 48.18 21.10
C ALA A 944 -20.03 47.68 21.73
N GLU A 945 -19.92 46.38 21.97
CA GLU A 945 -18.77 45.78 22.66
C GLU A 945 -18.28 44.50 21.98
N LEU A 946 -16.96 44.38 21.81
CA LEU A 946 -16.31 43.16 21.33
C LEU A 946 -15.90 42.28 22.50
N LEU A 947 -16.53 41.10 22.61
CA LEU A 947 -16.29 40.16 23.71
C LEU A 947 -15.02 39.29 23.51
N GLY A 948 -14.44 39.31 22.31
CA GLY A 948 -13.31 38.43 21.97
C GLY A 948 -13.74 36.98 21.74
N ARG A 949 -12.79 36.03 21.87
CA ARG A 949 -13.06 34.60 21.63
C ARG A 949 -13.90 34.02 22.77
N LEU A 950 -15.02 33.39 22.40
CA LEU A 950 -15.95 32.74 23.33
C LEU A 950 -15.86 31.21 23.20
N ASP A 951 -16.03 30.51 24.32
CA ASP A 951 -16.26 29.07 24.34
C ASP A 951 -17.75 28.73 24.06
N PRO A 952 -18.11 27.47 23.76
CA PRO A 952 -19.49 27.11 23.43
C PRO A 952 -20.55 27.43 24.50
N ALA A 953 -20.18 27.37 25.79
CA ALA A 953 -21.11 27.67 26.88
C ALA A 953 -21.30 29.19 27.04
N GLN A 954 -20.24 29.97 26.84
CA GLN A 954 -20.31 31.43 26.77
C GLN A 954 -21.12 31.90 25.56
N VAL A 955 -20.98 31.26 24.40
CA VAL A 955 -21.82 31.54 23.22
C VAL A 955 -23.30 31.31 23.55
N ASP A 956 -23.62 30.18 24.20
CA ASP A 956 -25.00 29.88 24.60
C ASP A 956 -25.56 30.90 25.59
N ASP A 957 -24.79 31.27 26.63
CA ASP A 957 -25.21 32.26 27.65
C ASP A 957 -25.43 33.66 27.04
N VAL A 958 -24.54 34.09 26.12
CA VAL A 958 -24.69 35.35 25.38
C VAL A 958 -25.93 35.33 24.49
N MET A 959 -26.19 34.24 23.77
CA MET A 959 -27.36 34.14 22.88
C MET A 959 -28.65 34.06 23.68
N GLN A 960 -28.69 33.25 24.74
CA GLN A 960 -29.89 32.98 25.54
C GLN A 960 -30.48 34.24 26.20
N ARG A 961 -29.63 35.18 26.61
CA ARG A 961 -30.06 36.44 27.25
C ARG A 961 -30.23 37.60 26.28
N SER A 962 -29.94 37.39 24.99
CA SER A 962 -30.07 38.45 23.97
C SER A 962 -31.53 38.68 23.57
N ILE A 963 -31.81 39.88 23.06
CA ILE A 963 -33.06 40.22 22.36
C ILE A 963 -33.18 39.36 21.10
N ALA A 964 -32.11 39.33 20.31
CA ALA A 964 -32.00 38.51 19.11
C ALA A 964 -30.54 38.28 18.75
N VAL A 965 -30.29 37.21 18.00
CA VAL A 965 -29.01 36.94 17.37
C VAL A 965 -29.05 37.41 15.92
N ALA A 966 -28.10 38.25 15.53
CA ALA A 966 -27.92 38.72 14.17
C ALA A 966 -26.79 37.95 13.46
N VAL A 967 -27.08 37.45 12.26
CA VAL A 967 -26.13 36.81 11.33
C VAL A 967 -26.05 37.67 10.05
N PRO A 968 -25.32 38.79 10.08
CA PRO A 968 -25.33 39.82 9.02
C PRO A 968 -24.39 39.50 7.85
N SER A 969 -24.07 38.21 7.65
CA SER A 969 -23.09 37.77 6.65
C SER A 969 -23.47 38.24 5.24
N ARG A 970 -22.56 38.89 4.53
CA ARG A 970 -22.72 39.27 3.10
C ARG A 970 -23.10 38.08 2.22
N LEU A 971 -22.61 36.90 2.61
CA LEU A 971 -22.95 35.61 2.04
C LEU A 971 -22.77 34.54 3.12
N GLU A 972 -23.77 33.68 3.32
CA GLU A 972 -23.69 32.58 4.28
C GLU A 972 -24.05 31.23 3.62
N PRO A 973 -23.08 30.31 3.42
CA PRO A 973 -23.36 29.00 2.81
C PRO A 973 -24.38 28.14 3.57
N PHE A 974 -24.43 28.29 4.90
CA PHE A 974 -25.41 27.61 5.76
C PHE A 974 -25.70 28.39 7.04
N GLY A 975 -24.69 28.70 7.86
CA GLY A 975 -24.86 29.50 9.09
C GLY A 975 -25.17 28.68 10.34
N ILE A 976 -24.18 27.97 10.90
CA ILE A 976 -24.31 27.20 12.16
C ILE A 976 -24.80 28.08 13.33
N VAL A 977 -24.42 29.36 13.34
CA VAL A 977 -24.84 30.36 14.35
C VAL A 977 -26.37 30.50 14.42
N ALA A 978 -27.09 30.29 13.31
CA ALA A 978 -28.56 30.29 13.30
C ALA A 978 -29.12 29.13 14.12
N LEU A 979 -28.52 27.94 14.00
CA LEU A 979 -28.90 26.77 14.78
C LEU A 979 -28.53 26.94 16.27
N GLU A 980 -27.40 27.57 16.56
CA GLU A 980 -26.99 27.91 17.93
C GLU A 980 -27.96 28.91 18.58
N ALA A 981 -28.42 29.92 17.83
CA ALA A 981 -29.43 30.86 18.28
C ALA A 981 -30.76 30.15 18.61
N TRP A 982 -31.23 29.27 17.71
CA TRP A 982 -32.43 28.47 17.96
C TRP A 982 -32.28 27.51 19.15
N ARG A 983 -31.11 26.88 19.31
CA ARG A 983 -30.80 26.06 20.50
C ARG A 983 -30.91 26.90 21.78
N ALA A 984 -30.31 28.09 21.79
CA ALA A 984 -30.34 29.03 22.90
C ALA A 984 -31.72 29.70 23.11
N ARG A 985 -32.72 29.39 22.27
CA ARG A 985 -34.06 29.99 22.28
C ARG A 985 -34.04 31.50 22.07
N ALA A 986 -33.11 31.97 21.24
CA ALA A 986 -33.05 33.37 20.82
C ALA A 986 -33.82 33.58 19.50
N ALA A 987 -34.39 34.77 19.32
CA ALA A 987 -34.89 35.18 18.02
C ALA A 987 -33.72 35.37 17.04
N LEU A 988 -33.95 35.17 15.75
CA LEU A 988 -32.91 35.17 14.72
C LEU A 988 -33.19 36.24 13.66
N ILE A 989 -32.18 37.05 13.36
CA ILE A 989 -32.10 37.88 12.15
C ILE A 989 -30.96 37.34 11.32
N MET A 990 -31.22 36.92 10.08
CA MET A 990 -30.22 36.28 9.24
C MET A 990 -30.24 36.84 7.83
N THR A 991 -29.05 36.86 7.21
CA THR A 991 -28.91 37.17 5.78
C THR A 991 -29.79 36.28 4.90
N ASN A 992 -30.47 36.88 3.91
CA ASN A 992 -31.17 36.14 2.85
C ASN A 992 -30.24 35.68 1.72
N ARG A 993 -28.93 35.95 1.82
CA ARG A 993 -27.94 35.61 0.78
C ARG A 993 -27.17 34.34 1.13
N GLY A 994 -27.39 33.28 0.36
CA GLY A 994 -26.72 31.98 0.49
C GLY A 994 -27.71 30.87 0.85
N GLY A 995 -27.30 29.94 1.71
CA GLY A 995 -28.11 28.77 2.08
C GLY A 995 -29.08 28.98 3.25
N GLY A 996 -29.04 30.12 3.94
CA GLY A 996 -29.95 30.46 5.03
C GLY A 996 -31.45 30.29 4.70
N PRO A 997 -31.94 30.83 3.56
CA PRO A 997 -33.34 30.72 3.16
C PRO A 997 -33.87 29.29 2.91
N GLU A 998 -33.01 28.28 2.86
CA GLU A 998 -33.45 26.89 2.67
C GLU A 998 -33.97 26.25 3.96
N PHE A 999 -33.58 26.80 5.11
CA PHE A 999 -34.02 26.29 6.41
C PHE A 999 -34.57 27.37 7.33
N VAL A 1000 -34.36 28.65 7.08
CA VAL A 1000 -35.03 29.73 7.82
C VAL A 1000 -36.20 30.25 6.98
N HIS A 1001 -37.38 30.33 7.58
CA HIS A 1001 -38.60 30.84 6.98
C HIS A 1001 -38.91 32.23 7.53
N ASP A 1002 -38.89 33.22 6.65
CA ASP A 1002 -39.08 34.62 7.01
C ASP A 1002 -40.40 34.85 7.76
N GLY A 1003 -40.31 35.50 8.91
CA GLY A 1003 -41.43 35.81 9.81
C GLY A 1003 -41.96 34.62 10.64
N VAL A 1004 -41.44 33.41 10.45
CA VAL A 1004 -41.92 32.19 11.11
C VAL A 1004 -40.95 31.69 12.17
N ASP A 1005 -39.70 31.42 11.80
CA ASP A 1005 -38.63 30.93 12.68
C ASP A 1005 -37.36 31.81 12.65
N GLY A 1006 -37.32 32.84 11.79
CA GLY A 1006 -36.37 33.94 11.82
C GLY A 1006 -36.85 35.09 10.94
N LEU A 1007 -36.11 36.21 10.92
CA LEU A 1007 -36.27 37.26 9.91
C LEU A 1007 -35.13 37.17 8.90
N LEU A 1008 -35.48 37.11 7.61
CA LEU A 1008 -34.52 37.09 6.52
C LEU A 1008 -34.39 38.48 5.90
N VAL A 1009 -33.18 39.02 5.92
CA VAL A 1009 -32.90 40.38 5.41
C VAL A 1009 -31.71 40.37 4.47
N ASP A 1010 -31.71 41.26 3.48
CA ASP A 1010 -30.49 41.51 2.70
C ASP A 1010 -29.56 42.40 3.54
N PRO A 1011 -28.38 41.93 3.99
CA PRO A 1011 -27.51 42.72 4.85
C PRO A 1011 -26.85 43.90 4.12
N LEU A 1012 -26.89 43.95 2.78
CA LEU A 1012 -26.45 45.13 2.03
C LEU A 1012 -27.53 46.21 1.96
N ASP A 1013 -28.77 45.87 2.31
CA ASP A 1013 -29.85 46.83 2.51
C ASP A 1013 -29.85 47.28 3.98
N ARG A 1014 -29.19 48.41 4.20
CA ARG A 1014 -28.97 48.98 5.53
C ARG A 1014 -30.29 49.28 6.24
N ASP A 1015 -31.26 49.83 5.51
CA ASP A 1015 -32.56 50.21 6.05
C ASP A 1015 -33.36 48.96 6.43
N ALA A 1016 -33.35 47.92 5.59
CA ALA A 1016 -34.01 46.66 5.90
C ALA A 1016 -33.43 45.95 7.14
N LEU A 1017 -32.11 45.96 7.31
CA LEU A 1017 -31.47 45.40 8.50
C LEU A 1017 -31.77 46.23 9.76
N ALA A 1018 -31.78 47.56 9.65
CA ALA A 1018 -32.14 48.46 10.74
C ALA A 1018 -33.61 48.29 11.17
N ASP A 1019 -34.51 48.15 10.20
CA ASP A 1019 -35.93 47.89 10.42
C ASP A 1019 -36.18 46.53 11.09
N ALA A 1020 -35.42 45.49 10.72
CA ALA A 1020 -35.52 44.20 11.38
C ALA A 1020 -35.05 44.23 12.85
N LEU A 1021 -33.97 44.96 13.15
CA LEU A 1021 -33.53 45.20 14.53
C LEU A 1021 -34.62 45.91 15.34
N ARG A 1022 -35.17 47.00 14.81
CA ARG A 1022 -36.25 47.76 15.46
C ARG A 1022 -37.50 46.92 15.68
N ARG A 1023 -37.92 46.16 14.66
CA ARG A 1023 -39.09 45.29 14.72
C ARG A 1023 -38.96 44.21 15.80
N ILE A 1024 -37.81 43.55 15.93
CA ILE A 1024 -37.62 42.54 16.98
C ILE A 1024 -37.47 43.16 18.38
N HIS A 1025 -36.89 44.36 18.46
CA HIS A 1025 -36.83 45.11 19.71
C HIS A 1025 -38.24 45.43 20.23
N ASP A 1026 -39.07 46.05 19.39
CA ASP A 1026 -40.39 46.59 19.75
C ASP A 1026 -41.48 45.51 19.90
N ASP A 1027 -41.40 44.41 19.12
CA ASP A 1027 -42.39 43.33 19.14
C ASP A 1027 -41.91 42.10 19.94
N ALA A 1028 -42.19 42.11 21.24
CA ALA A 1028 -41.86 41.02 22.15
C ALA A 1028 -42.58 39.70 21.82
N GLU A 1029 -43.77 39.76 21.21
CA GLU A 1029 -44.53 38.58 20.82
C GLU A 1029 -43.89 37.91 19.60
N LEU A 1030 -43.53 38.70 18.58
CA LEU A 1030 -42.76 38.23 17.44
C LEU A 1030 -41.45 37.60 17.89
N ARG A 1031 -40.68 38.27 18.75
CA ARG A 1031 -39.42 37.75 19.31
C ARG A 1031 -39.61 36.37 19.94
N THR A 1032 -40.60 36.24 20.82
CA THR A 1032 -40.90 34.98 21.52
C THR A 1032 -41.36 33.89 20.56
N ARG A 1033 -42.18 34.25 19.56
CA ARG A 1033 -42.67 33.33 18.54
C ARG A 1033 -41.53 32.79 17.68
N LEU A 1034 -40.67 33.66 17.15
CA LEU A 1034 -39.52 33.26 16.32
C LEU A 1034 -38.58 32.33 17.10
N ALA A 1035 -38.23 32.70 18.33
CA ALA A 1035 -37.40 31.90 19.22
C ALA A 1035 -37.99 30.49 19.47
N ARG A 1036 -39.28 30.42 19.78
CA ARG A 1036 -39.98 29.15 20.05
C ARG A 1036 -40.07 28.26 18.81
N THR A 1037 -40.45 28.82 17.66
CA THR A 1037 -40.59 28.06 16.42
C THR A 1037 -39.24 27.55 15.93
N GLY A 1038 -38.20 28.39 15.96
CA GLY A 1038 -36.83 27.98 15.63
C GLY A 1038 -36.31 26.89 16.55
N HIS A 1039 -36.50 27.02 17.87
CA HIS A 1039 -36.09 26.00 18.84
C HIS A 1039 -36.74 24.63 18.58
N ALA A 1040 -38.00 24.60 18.16
CA ALA A 1040 -38.72 23.35 17.86
C ALA A 1040 -38.08 22.55 16.70
N ARG A 1041 -37.30 23.21 15.85
CA ARG A 1041 -36.64 22.61 14.68
C ARG A 1041 -35.20 22.16 14.94
N VAL A 1042 -34.60 22.55 16.06
CA VAL A 1042 -33.24 22.12 16.46
C VAL A 1042 -33.01 20.60 16.35
N PRO A 1043 -33.97 19.72 16.72
CA PRO A 1043 -33.80 18.27 16.56
C PRO A 1043 -33.53 17.81 15.12
N GLU A 1044 -34.06 18.52 14.11
CA GLU A 1044 -33.83 18.24 12.67
C GLU A 1044 -32.35 18.33 12.30
N PHE A 1045 -31.59 19.16 13.02
CA PHE A 1045 -30.18 19.45 12.78
C PHE A 1045 -29.26 18.88 13.87
N SER A 1046 -29.71 17.85 14.60
CA SER A 1046 -28.90 17.21 15.62
C SER A 1046 -27.69 16.47 15.01
N TRP A 1047 -26.55 16.46 15.72
CA TRP A 1047 -25.36 15.74 15.26
C TRP A 1047 -25.60 14.26 14.94
N PRO A 1048 -26.38 13.48 15.73
CA PRO A 1048 -26.76 12.12 15.37
C PRO A 1048 -27.52 12.03 14.03
N GLY A 1049 -28.42 12.97 13.76
CA GLY A 1049 -29.16 13.03 12.49
C GLY A 1049 -28.26 13.31 11.29
N VAL A 1050 -27.36 14.29 11.43
CA VAL A 1050 -26.38 14.64 10.38
C VAL A 1050 -25.42 13.48 10.11
N ALA A 1051 -24.93 12.81 11.15
CA ALA A 1051 -24.06 11.64 11.00
C ALA A 1051 -24.79 10.46 10.31
N ALA A 1052 -26.08 10.26 10.61
CA ALA A 1052 -26.91 9.25 9.93
C ALA A 1052 -27.09 9.56 8.44
N ALA A 1053 -27.26 10.84 8.07
CA ALA A 1053 -27.34 11.26 6.68
C ALA A 1053 -26.04 10.97 5.91
N TYR A 1054 -24.87 11.19 6.52
CA TYR A 1054 -23.60 10.78 5.93
C TYR A 1054 -23.46 9.25 5.80
N ARG A 1055 -23.88 8.50 6.82
CA ARG A 1055 -23.84 7.03 6.79
C ARG A 1055 -24.64 6.44 5.64
N ALA A 1056 -25.86 6.95 5.41
CA ALA A 1056 -26.68 6.54 4.28
C ALA A 1056 -25.94 6.70 2.94
N ARG A 1057 -25.07 7.71 2.81
CA ARG A 1057 -24.23 7.88 1.60
C ARG A 1057 -23.08 6.88 1.53
N TYR A 1058 -22.49 6.50 2.66
CA TYR A 1058 -21.46 5.47 2.71
C TYR A 1058 -21.98 4.06 2.39
N GLU A 1059 -23.24 3.77 2.71
CA GLU A 1059 -23.88 2.47 2.38
C GLU A 1059 -24.11 2.29 0.88
N HIS A 1060 -24.33 3.39 0.15
CA HIS A 1060 -24.48 3.41 -1.31
C HIS A 1060 -23.14 3.73 -2.02
N ALA A 1061 -22.03 3.83 -1.26
CA ALA A 1061 -20.67 4.13 -1.72
C ALA A 1061 -19.84 2.88 -2.06
#